data_AF-A0A930TPL0-F1
#
_entry.id   AF-A0A930TPL0-F1
#
_cell.length_a   1.000
_cell.length_b   1.000
_cell.length_c   1.000
_cell.angle_alpha   90.00
_cell.angle_beta   90.00
_cell.angle_gamma   90.00
#
_symmetry.space_group_name_H-M   'P 1'
#
loop_
_entity.id
_entity.type
_entity.pdbx_description
1 polymer ?
#
loop_
_entity_poly.entity_id
_entity_poly.type
_entity_poly.pdbx_seq_one_letter_code
_entity_poly.pdbx_strand_id
1 'polypeptide(L)'
;MTAQALDQLGSLLGGAFSLSQEAFQRIVSMPEGQTIALLVVLVAGLSQAIGQSIILFINQVKPVRFVFSLVLNAILFTFGFLFLVFSTWLIGWFPGFVQVSWSALVKDLGLAYAPLLFSFLGALPYAGVPILNGLAVWHLLAMVAGLSAITGTSAAGAFTHVAVGWFALQILEGTVGQPIAKLGRRLSERVAGVEIAENRSQLTAKVQSGLETRLATKAAEPALSAPSVQVSAAGGSTTASPAPAEATAVLTLPSAMNAVDETDLRFTHHLQKLPQILQLGLILLGMILLFIVVALLLEPIRVNLLGWHGNLPRPVRWIVDLIWIGVVGVIFAGLLAPLETLGWWAGWYGEDIDTRYAPPAAPPLARSSEELPNRYVVYVDGVGQSGEAYTPDVVDFVEALQQVLPADIEFVQGLMMYSVINKPLDQDRALSWLWRMADRMRWQNPMAVLGLMVNMRNAWIVAVSADKRYGPIYNQGIAQVLYNGLLNRGYRPQSGVPITLIGYSGGAQMSAAAAPYLKQVLGSPIDVISLGGVMSANNNFLILEHLYHLVGSKDGVAALGPFLFPGRRKWFRLSYWNRALRKGKISEVDLGPVGHQVPGGIMDPNAFLPNGESHLQHTINLILSIVQGRFLVASPPRSRQNSNYERYTQADFNRPTYYPLTQTVDLRWYRPIGSWMGRLILPLPEERDSVQGVWLEVHHAEAGYEALVGQRVMLRWVEQPQVQDMVRAVTHDVHFSVDATYSTQYGGTIHPDRLNHWQQVDPLESLAGSHPEDDLLVMLDGPVNVAILGNAASGNGTSSRSQTALYIDRQPVQITGRYYALVQFIAPIAGTDRFQVQHFNAGSRQFDGWTEVVRLPPVIANQNGVLPSTANDLEHSPLNETGWYIYGAKDTDGCFVVQSLAPRALFRLQPERVVFGSRASYRYIRQESWADSAAQKGKIASVLCVGGQKDEQRTDAIQAAINDWQVGDRALVLHVYGGIGGNKREPAAATPLYFGHFSYGLATVVQDPLSNERRFDIQYYQVYTHNSDGLTAGTLHWCRYMGDRQFGWLGSRPVCDILIKFEPLTGYFDINNVQRCGLNYILKQFEAMTARYRIGDGTGATYVGPANNCSQDSNQALFAGIRSLSRAMENNQPLLQSWLAEDPQHGQQYQRLLRVQEKLIQRLQPLRSPRQDWESNEFNLGTTLEDDPLRNLWTGLGSWRTILPRKASDTMVQVFLKYGASVWVLRTNQVGGYDPDIEPISPMTL
;
A
#
# COMPACT_ATOMS: atom_id res chain seq x y z
N MET A 1 -54.74 -3.52 -16.62
CA MET A 1 -55.05 -3.08 -15.24
C MET A 1 -56.16 -2.06 -15.30
N THR A 2 -57.20 -2.20 -14.48
CA THR A 2 -58.26 -1.18 -14.31
C THR A 2 -57.69 0.04 -13.57
N ALA A 3 -58.26 1.24 -13.74
CA ALA A 3 -57.78 2.46 -13.09
C ALA A 3 -57.67 2.32 -11.55
N GLN A 4 -58.60 1.56 -10.93
CA GLN A 4 -58.58 1.23 -9.50
C GLN A 4 -57.34 0.42 -9.06
N ALA A 5 -56.83 -0.49 -9.91
CA ALA A 5 -55.67 -1.31 -9.56
C ALA A 5 -54.37 -0.49 -9.56
N LEU A 6 -54.26 0.51 -10.45
CA LEU A 6 -53.14 1.45 -10.50
C LEU A 6 -53.13 2.40 -9.30
N ASP A 7 -54.30 2.93 -8.91
CA ASP A 7 -54.43 3.77 -7.70
C ASP A 7 -54.10 2.99 -6.42
N GLN A 8 -54.53 1.73 -6.33
CA GLN A 8 -54.19 0.86 -5.20
C GLN A 8 -52.69 0.58 -5.13
N LEU A 9 -52.03 0.27 -6.26
CA LEU A 9 -50.59 0.07 -6.33
C LEU A 9 -49.82 1.35 -5.92
N GLY A 10 -50.23 2.52 -6.40
CA GLY A 10 -49.64 3.81 -6.04
C GLY A 10 -49.71 4.08 -4.53
N SER A 11 -50.86 3.78 -3.90
CA SER A 11 -51.03 3.93 -2.44
C SER A 11 -50.15 2.99 -1.61
N LEU A 12 -49.98 1.73 -2.06
CA LEU A 12 -49.11 0.76 -1.39
C LEU A 12 -47.63 1.14 -1.52
N LEU A 13 -47.20 1.57 -2.71
CA LEU A 13 -45.83 2.05 -2.93
C LEU A 13 -45.53 3.29 -2.10
N GLY A 14 -46.41 4.30 -2.11
CA GLY A 14 -46.26 5.50 -1.28
C GLY A 14 -46.22 5.20 0.22
N GLY A 15 -47.05 4.26 0.67
CA GLY A 15 -47.03 3.74 2.03
C GLY A 15 -45.72 3.04 2.41
N ALA A 16 -45.17 2.22 1.51
CA ALA A 16 -43.87 1.59 1.71
C ALA A 16 -42.71 2.61 1.78
N PHE A 17 -42.74 3.65 0.94
CA PHE A 17 -41.75 4.74 0.96
C PHE A 17 -41.78 5.55 2.26
N SER A 18 -42.98 5.82 2.77
CA SER A 18 -43.21 6.53 4.04
C SER A 18 -43.07 5.64 5.28
N LEU A 19 -42.73 4.35 5.10
CA LEU A 19 -42.62 3.36 6.17
C LEU A 19 -43.92 3.21 6.99
N SER A 20 -45.07 3.41 6.34
CA SER A 20 -46.39 3.30 6.97
C SER A 20 -46.74 1.85 7.28
N GLN A 21 -46.98 1.56 8.57
CA GLN A 21 -47.38 0.22 9.02
C GLN A 21 -48.70 -0.24 8.37
N GLU A 22 -49.61 0.69 8.10
CA GLU A 22 -50.91 0.40 7.48
C GLU A 22 -50.76 -0.18 6.07
N ALA A 23 -49.76 0.26 5.31
CA ALA A 23 -49.52 -0.22 3.95
C ALA A 23 -49.03 -1.67 3.92
N PHE A 24 -48.13 -2.03 4.84
CA PHE A 24 -47.63 -3.40 5.00
C PHE A 24 -48.71 -4.36 5.52
N GLN A 25 -49.58 -3.92 6.43
CA GLN A 25 -50.75 -4.71 6.85
C GLN A 25 -51.76 -4.90 5.73
N ARG A 26 -52.01 -3.83 4.95
CA ARG A 26 -52.97 -3.84 3.84
C ARG A 26 -52.56 -4.81 2.75
N ILE A 27 -51.29 -4.83 2.30
CA ILE A 27 -50.86 -5.77 1.25
C ILE A 27 -51.01 -7.24 1.69
N VAL A 28 -50.79 -7.55 2.97
CA VAL A 28 -50.94 -8.91 3.50
C VAL A 28 -52.40 -9.39 3.43
N SER A 29 -53.34 -8.49 3.73
CA SER A 29 -54.80 -8.76 3.68
C SER A 29 -55.39 -8.84 2.27
N MET A 30 -54.68 -8.34 1.24
CA MET A 30 -55.20 -8.31 -0.13
C MET A 30 -55.10 -9.69 -0.83
N PRO A 31 -56.14 -10.12 -1.57
CA PRO A 31 -56.11 -11.34 -2.39
C PRO A 31 -54.98 -11.32 -3.43
N GLU A 32 -54.78 -10.18 -4.10
CA GLU A 32 -53.76 -9.98 -5.14
C GLU A 32 -52.37 -9.60 -4.58
N GLY A 33 -52.20 -9.56 -3.25
CA GLY A 33 -51.00 -9.03 -2.60
C GLY A 33 -49.71 -9.76 -2.96
N GLN A 34 -49.76 -11.09 -3.19
CA GLN A 34 -48.59 -11.87 -3.61
C GLN A 34 -48.11 -11.50 -5.01
N THR A 35 -49.05 -11.36 -5.96
CA THR A 35 -48.75 -10.98 -7.35
C THR A 35 -48.13 -9.59 -7.40
N ILE A 36 -48.68 -8.65 -6.61
CA ILE A 36 -48.13 -7.29 -6.48
C ILE A 36 -46.72 -7.33 -5.92
N ALA A 37 -46.48 -8.09 -4.83
CA ALA A 37 -45.17 -8.20 -4.20
C ALA A 37 -44.11 -8.77 -5.15
N LEU A 38 -44.42 -9.85 -5.88
CA LEU A 38 -43.50 -10.44 -6.86
C LEU A 38 -43.24 -9.51 -8.05
N LEU A 39 -44.26 -8.77 -8.51
CA LEU A 39 -44.09 -7.76 -9.56
C LEU A 39 -43.14 -6.64 -9.09
N VAL A 40 -43.32 -6.14 -7.86
CA VAL A 40 -42.45 -5.10 -7.29
C VAL A 40 -41.01 -5.58 -7.22
N VAL A 41 -40.76 -6.81 -6.74
CA VAL A 41 -39.41 -7.40 -6.68
C VAL A 41 -38.80 -7.57 -8.07
N LEU A 42 -39.58 -8.04 -9.05
CA LEU A 42 -39.09 -8.24 -10.42
C LEU A 42 -38.70 -6.91 -11.07
N VAL A 43 -39.54 -5.87 -10.93
CA VAL A 43 -39.26 -4.52 -11.46
C VAL A 43 -38.09 -3.89 -10.71
N ALA A 44 -37.98 -4.09 -9.39
CA ALA A 44 -36.82 -3.65 -8.61
C ALA A 44 -35.54 -4.34 -9.07
N GLY A 45 -35.58 -5.65 -9.35
CA GLY A 45 -34.47 -6.42 -9.91
C GLY A 45 -34.04 -5.92 -11.29
N LEU A 46 -35.00 -5.61 -12.17
CA LEU A 46 -34.72 -5.01 -13.48
C LEU A 46 -34.12 -3.60 -13.33
N SER A 47 -34.67 -2.78 -12.44
CA SER A 47 -34.17 -1.44 -12.12
C SER A 47 -32.73 -1.48 -11.59
N GLN A 48 -32.43 -2.44 -10.72
CA GLN A 48 -31.08 -2.68 -10.20
C GLN A 48 -30.13 -3.19 -11.28
N ALA A 49 -30.57 -4.12 -12.13
CA ALA A 49 -29.79 -4.59 -13.28
C ALA A 49 -29.43 -3.43 -14.24
N ILE A 50 -30.36 -2.50 -14.48
CA ILE A 50 -30.10 -1.27 -15.25
C ILE A 50 -29.09 -0.37 -14.52
N GLY A 51 -29.28 -0.12 -13.22
CA GLY A 51 -28.38 0.68 -12.41
C GLY A 51 -26.94 0.14 -12.34
N GLN A 52 -26.77 -1.17 -12.50
CA GLN A 52 -25.48 -1.88 -12.48
C GLN A 52 -25.03 -2.38 -13.87
N SER A 53 -25.71 -1.94 -14.93
CA SER A 53 -25.48 -2.42 -16.32
C SER A 53 -24.06 -2.22 -16.84
N ILE A 54 -23.28 -1.34 -16.22
CA ILE A 54 -21.86 -1.12 -16.53
C ILE A 54 -21.04 -2.41 -16.58
N ILE A 55 -21.34 -3.41 -15.73
CA ILE A 55 -20.62 -4.68 -15.69
C ILE A 55 -20.73 -5.41 -17.03
N LEU A 56 -21.90 -5.35 -17.69
CA LEU A 56 -22.13 -5.96 -18.99
C LEU A 56 -21.34 -5.22 -20.08
N PHE A 57 -21.25 -3.89 -20.00
CA PHE A 57 -20.43 -3.09 -20.92
C PHE A 57 -18.93 -3.37 -20.75
N ILE A 58 -18.42 -3.46 -19.53
CA ILE A 58 -16.99 -3.77 -19.27
C ILE A 58 -16.61 -5.12 -19.88
N ASN A 59 -17.53 -6.08 -19.84
CA ASN A 59 -17.36 -7.40 -20.45
C ASN A 59 -17.64 -7.44 -21.96
N GLN A 60 -17.91 -6.30 -22.60
CA GLN A 60 -18.11 -6.16 -24.05
C GLN A 60 -19.27 -7.02 -24.58
N VAL A 61 -20.36 -7.10 -23.81
CA VAL A 61 -21.57 -7.84 -24.22
C VAL A 61 -22.25 -7.14 -25.41
N LYS A 62 -22.65 -7.92 -26.43
CA LYS A 62 -23.34 -7.41 -27.63
C LYS A 62 -24.74 -6.85 -27.33
N PRO A 63 -25.28 -5.89 -28.12
CA PRO A 63 -26.54 -5.20 -27.83
C PRO A 63 -27.77 -6.10 -27.60
N VAL A 64 -27.98 -7.14 -28.41
CA VAL A 64 -29.13 -8.05 -28.24
C VAL A 64 -28.98 -8.90 -26.97
N ARG A 65 -27.77 -9.42 -26.73
CA ARG A 65 -27.42 -10.20 -25.52
C ARG A 65 -27.49 -9.37 -24.25
N PHE A 66 -27.27 -8.07 -24.33
CA PHE A 66 -27.38 -7.13 -23.23
C PHE A 66 -28.80 -7.08 -22.66
N VAL A 67 -29.83 -6.99 -23.52
CA VAL A 67 -31.24 -6.96 -23.08
C VAL A 67 -31.63 -8.28 -22.41
N PHE A 68 -31.25 -9.42 -23.00
CA PHE A 68 -31.49 -10.73 -22.38
C PHE A 68 -30.77 -10.89 -21.03
N SER A 69 -29.56 -10.35 -20.92
CA SER A 69 -28.80 -10.37 -19.66
C SER A 69 -29.47 -9.54 -18.57
N LEU A 70 -30.06 -8.38 -18.90
CA LEU A 70 -30.84 -7.58 -17.94
C LEU A 70 -32.08 -8.33 -17.42
N VAL A 71 -32.81 -8.98 -18.33
CA VAL A 71 -34.00 -9.77 -17.96
C VAL A 71 -33.61 -10.98 -17.10
N LEU A 72 -32.56 -11.70 -17.48
CA LEU A 72 -32.05 -12.83 -16.70
C LEU A 72 -31.61 -12.38 -15.29
N ASN A 73 -30.89 -11.26 -15.19
CA ASN A 73 -30.48 -10.71 -13.90
C ASN A 73 -31.69 -10.35 -13.01
N ALA A 74 -32.76 -9.77 -13.58
CA ALA A 74 -33.99 -9.49 -12.84
C ALA A 74 -34.67 -10.78 -12.32
N ILE A 75 -34.65 -11.86 -13.12
CA ILE A 75 -35.17 -13.16 -12.73
C ILE A 75 -34.32 -13.76 -11.60
N LEU A 76 -32.99 -13.80 -11.76
CA LEU A 76 -32.07 -14.30 -10.74
C LEU A 76 -32.19 -13.51 -9.43
N PHE A 77 -32.37 -12.19 -9.52
CA PHE A 77 -32.63 -11.33 -8.37
C PHE A 77 -33.91 -11.72 -7.63
N THR A 78 -34.98 -12.03 -8.36
CA THR A 78 -36.25 -12.49 -7.80
C THR A 78 -36.10 -13.85 -7.09
N PHE A 79 -35.27 -14.75 -7.62
CA PHE A 79 -34.92 -15.98 -6.91
C PHE A 79 -34.16 -15.71 -5.61
N GLY A 80 -33.19 -14.79 -5.62
CA GLY A 80 -32.47 -14.35 -4.41
C GLY A 80 -33.41 -13.81 -3.33
N PHE A 81 -34.43 -13.04 -3.72
CA PHE A 81 -35.49 -12.61 -2.81
C PHE A 81 -36.24 -13.78 -2.16
N LEU A 82 -36.59 -14.82 -2.92
CA LEU A 82 -37.26 -15.99 -2.34
C LEU A 82 -36.38 -16.74 -1.33
N PHE A 83 -35.06 -16.77 -1.55
CA PHE A 83 -34.10 -17.29 -0.57
C PHE A 83 -34.04 -16.42 0.69
N LEU A 84 -34.10 -15.08 0.56
CA LEU A 84 -34.20 -14.18 1.70
C LEU A 84 -35.47 -14.44 2.52
N VAL A 85 -36.62 -14.56 1.85
CA VAL A 85 -37.89 -14.92 2.50
C VAL A 85 -37.77 -16.27 3.22
N PHE A 86 -37.14 -17.26 2.59
CA PHE A 86 -36.91 -18.57 3.19
C PHE A 86 -36.02 -18.55 4.42
N SER A 87 -34.89 -17.85 4.37
CA SER A 87 -34.02 -17.70 5.52
C SER A 87 -34.71 -16.99 6.69
N THR A 88 -35.51 -15.96 6.40
CA THR A 88 -36.27 -15.20 7.40
C THR A 88 -37.39 -16.06 8.01
N TRP A 89 -38.12 -16.81 7.17
CA TRP A 89 -39.14 -17.75 7.63
C TRP A 89 -38.56 -18.85 8.52
N LEU A 90 -37.38 -19.38 8.16
CA LEU A 90 -36.71 -20.44 8.93
C LEU A 90 -36.35 -19.98 10.35
N ILE A 91 -36.02 -18.71 10.54
CA ILE A 91 -35.66 -18.16 11.86
C ILE A 91 -36.86 -18.02 12.79
N GLY A 92 -38.06 -17.83 12.24
CA GLY A 92 -39.28 -17.88 13.04
C GLY A 92 -39.45 -19.18 13.82
N TRP A 93 -38.76 -20.27 13.44
CA TRP A 93 -38.77 -21.55 14.15
C TRP A 93 -37.81 -21.61 15.36
N PHE A 94 -36.94 -20.62 15.54
CA PHE A 94 -36.02 -20.57 16.67
C PHE A 94 -36.62 -19.89 17.91
N PRO A 95 -36.24 -20.33 19.13
CA PRO A 95 -36.72 -19.72 20.36
C PRO A 95 -36.41 -18.22 20.43
N GLY A 96 -37.41 -17.40 20.75
CA GLY A 96 -37.26 -15.94 20.85
C GLY A 96 -37.67 -15.14 19.61
N PHE A 97 -38.04 -15.81 18.51
CA PHE A 97 -38.53 -15.16 17.28
C PHE A 97 -40.01 -15.48 17.01
N VAL A 98 -40.73 -14.53 16.40
CA VAL A 98 -42.15 -14.68 16.07
C VAL A 98 -42.31 -15.48 14.78
N GLN A 99 -43.17 -16.51 14.79
CA GLN A 99 -43.53 -17.24 13.59
C GLN A 99 -44.48 -16.44 12.71
N VAL A 100 -44.10 -16.26 11.45
CA VAL A 100 -44.91 -15.58 10.44
C VAL A 100 -45.18 -16.55 9.29
N SER A 101 -46.39 -16.51 8.73
CA SER A 101 -46.72 -17.36 7.59
C SER A 101 -45.85 -17.00 6.38
N TRP A 102 -45.45 -18.00 5.60
CA TRP A 102 -44.68 -17.81 4.36
C TRP A 102 -45.32 -16.77 3.45
N SER A 103 -46.64 -16.89 3.23
CA SER A 103 -47.38 -15.96 2.39
C SER A 103 -47.36 -14.53 2.92
N ALA A 104 -47.41 -14.32 4.23
CA ALA A 104 -47.35 -12.97 4.79
C ALA A 104 -45.95 -12.37 4.60
N LEU A 105 -44.88 -13.15 4.81
CA LEU A 105 -43.51 -12.72 4.56
C LEU A 105 -43.23 -12.38 3.10
N VAL A 106 -43.73 -13.17 2.13
CA VAL A 106 -43.59 -12.85 0.70
C VAL A 106 -44.25 -11.50 0.36
N LYS A 107 -45.47 -11.27 0.86
CA LYS A 107 -46.21 -10.03 0.58
C LYS A 107 -45.53 -8.82 1.23
N ASP A 108 -45.12 -8.95 2.48
CA ASP A 108 -44.49 -7.91 3.27
C ASP A 108 -43.10 -7.51 2.75
N LEU A 109 -42.20 -8.49 2.75
CA LEU A 109 -40.83 -8.26 2.32
C LEU A 109 -40.79 -7.87 0.85
N GLY A 110 -41.68 -8.41 0.00
CA GLY A 110 -41.74 -8.01 -1.41
C GLY A 110 -42.18 -6.54 -1.59
N LEU A 111 -43.10 -6.02 -0.78
CA LEU A 111 -43.42 -4.58 -0.78
C LEU A 111 -42.24 -3.74 -0.27
N ALA A 112 -41.45 -4.26 0.68
CA ALA A 112 -40.25 -3.58 1.17
C ALA A 112 -39.15 -3.38 0.10
N TYR A 113 -39.24 -4.03 -1.07
CA TYR A 113 -38.36 -3.75 -2.23
C TYR A 113 -38.79 -2.50 -3.02
N ALA A 114 -39.93 -1.87 -2.70
CA ALA A 114 -40.39 -0.66 -3.37
C ALA A 114 -39.32 0.45 -3.51
N PRO A 115 -38.44 0.73 -2.52
CA PRO A 115 -37.35 1.70 -2.68
C PRO A 115 -36.41 1.37 -3.83
N LEU A 116 -36.16 0.09 -4.07
CA LEU A 116 -35.25 -0.38 -5.11
C LEU A 116 -35.84 -0.25 -6.53
N LEU A 117 -37.12 0.12 -6.69
CA LEU A 117 -37.66 0.53 -7.99
C LEU A 117 -36.91 1.73 -8.58
N PHE A 118 -36.28 2.55 -7.75
CA PHE A 118 -35.46 3.69 -8.16
C PHE A 118 -33.98 3.34 -8.41
N SER A 119 -33.59 2.06 -8.34
CA SER A 119 -32.20 1.64 -8.53
C SER A 119 -31.63 1.95 -9.92
N PHE A 120 -32.46 2.19 -10.93
CA PHE A 120 -32.03 2.65 -12.25
C PHE A 120 -31.31 4.01 -12.19
N LEU A 121 -31.64 4.86 -11.20
CA LEU A 121 -30.91 6.10 -10.92
C LEU A 121 -29.46 5.84 -10.47
N GLY A 122 -29.15 4.61 -10.08
CA GLY A 122 -27.80 4.12 -9.89
C GLY A 122 -26.92 4.28 -11.14
N ALA A 123 -27.49 4.29 -12.34
CA ALA A 123 -26.74 4.53 -13.57
C ALA A 123 -26.31 6.00 -13.75
N LEU A 124 -26.78 6.93 -12.91
CA LEU A 124 -26.33 8.32 -12.96
C LEU A 124 -24.83 8.41 -12.62
N PRO A 125 -24.04 9.14 -13.44
CA PRO A 125 -22.64 9.41 -13.14
C PRO A 125 -22.48 10.15 -11.81
N TYR A 126 -21.51 9.70 -11.01
CA TYR A 126 -21.11 10.20 -9.70
C TYR A 126 -22.17 10.07 -8.59
N ALA A 127 -23.40 10.52 -8.82
CA ALA A 127 -24.50 10.48 -7.85
C ALA A 127 -25.11 9.08 -7.66
N GLY A 128 -24.97 8.19 -8.65
CA GLY A 128 -25.63 6.88 -8.64
C GLY A 128 -25.23 5.97 -7.47
N VAL A 129 -23.95 5.90 -7.10
CA VAL A 129 -23.50 5.06 -5.98
C VAL A 129 -24.06 5.55 -4.62
N PRO A 130 -23.96 6.84 -4.27
CA PRO A 130 -24.66 7.37 -3.10
C PRO A 130 -26.16 7.09 -3.09
N ILE A 131 -26.85 7.23 -4.24
CA ILE A 131 -28.29 6.95 -4.37
C ILE A 131 -28.55 5.47 -4.06
N LEU A 132 -27.82 4.54 -4.68
CA LEU A 132 -27.98 3.10 -4.43
C LEU A 132 -27.75 2.74 -2.95
N ASN A 133 -26.76 3.34 -2.30
CA ASN A 133 -26.52 3.12 -0.87
C ASN A 133 -27.69 3.65 -0.03
N GLY A 134 -28.21 4.84 -0.35
CA GLY A 134 -29.38 5.40 0.32
C GLY A 134 -30.62 4.52 0.14
N LEU A 135 -30.88 4.05 -1.08
CA LEU A 135 -32.00 3.14 -1.38
C LEU A 135 -31.85 1.80 -0.67
N ALA A 136 -30.64 1.25 -0.56
CA ALA A 136 -30.38 0.01 0.18
C ALA A 136 -30.65 0.16 1.68
N VAL A 137 -30.25 1.29 2.28
CA VAL A 137 -30.59 1.62 3.68
C VAL A 137 -32.09 1.78 3.84
N TRP A 138 -32.75 2.47 2.91
CA TRP A 138 -34.20 2.67 2.95
C TRP A 138 -34.97 1.35 2.80
N HIS A 139 -34.49 0.46 1.93
CA HIS A 139 -35.00 -0.91 1.77
C HIS A 139 -34.89 -1.71 3.06
N LEU A 140 -33.76 -1.63 3.77
CA LEU A 140 -33.60 -2.26 5.09
C LEU A 140 -34.61 -1.72 6.10
N LEU A 141 -34.78 -0.40 6.16
CA LEU A 141 -35.77 0.24 7.04
C LEU A 141 -37.20 -0.21 6.70
N ALA A 142 -37.52 -0.34 5.41
CA ALA A 142 -38.81 -0.85 4.95
C ALA A 142 -39.05 -2.31 5.38
N MET A 143 -38.04 -3.18 5.32
CA MET A 143 -38.15 -4.56 5.81
C MET A 143 -38.40 -4.62 7.32
N VAL A 144 -37.74 -3.75 8.10
CA VAL A 144 -37.93 -3.67 9.55
C VAL A 144 -39.32 -3.12 9.90
N ALA A 145 -39.77 -2.09 9.20
CA ALA A 145 -41.09 -1.50 9.40
C ALA A 145 -42.21 -2.49 9.04
N GLY A 146 -42.09 -3.21 7.92
CA GLY A 146 -43.05 -4.23 7.51
C GLY A 146 -43.16 -5.39 8.49
N LEU A 147 -42.01 -5.94 8.90
CA LEU A 147 -42.00 -7.06 9.84
C LEU A 147 -42.54 -6.65 11.22
N SER A 148 -42.22 -5.43 11.69
CA SER A 148 -42.82 -4.87 12.92
C SER A 148 -44.34 -4.71 12.80
N ALA A 149 -44.83 -4.25 11.66
CA ALA A 149 -46.26 -4.04 11.41
C ALA A 149 -47.09 -5.33 11.43
N ILE A 150 -46.52 -6.46 11.00
CA ILE A 150 -47.23 -7.75 10.92
C ILE A 150 -47.06 -8.58 12.19
N THR A 151 -45.91 -8.47 12.86
CA THR A 151 -45.62 -9.26 14.08
C THR A 151 -46.03 -8.55 15.37
N GLY A 152 -46.29 -7.24 15.33
CA GLY A 152 -46.56 -6.42 16.51
C GLY A 152 -45.35 -6.26 17.45
N THR A 153 -44.15 -6.62 16.98
CA THR A 153 -42.91 -6.51 17.76
C THR A 153 -42.31 -5.11 17.69
N SER A 154 -41.47 -4.75 18.68
CA SER A 154 -40.73 -3.50 18.64
C SER A 154 -39.77 -3.44 17.45
N ALA A 155 -39.44 -2.24 16.97
CA ALA A 155 -38.52 -2.06 15.85
C ALA A 155 -37.16 -2.74 16.07
N ALA A 156 -36.67 -2.80 17.32
CA ALA A 156 -35.44 -3.52 17.68
C ALA A 156 -35.60 -5.05 17.53
N GLY A 157 -36.76 -5.60 17.90
CA GLY A 157 -37.07 -7.02 17.69
C GLY A 157 -37.17 -7.38 16.21
N ALA A 158 -37.87 -6.55 15.41
CA ALA A 158 -37.97 -6.72 13.97
C ALA A 158 -36.60 -6.58 13.27
N PHE A 159 -35.78 -5.61 13.67
CA PHE A 159 -34.40 -5.47 13.16
C PHE A 159 -33.56 -6.71 13.45
N THR A 160 -33.63 -7.25 14.68
CA THR A 160 -32.90 -8.46 15.06
C THR A 160 -33.34 -9.64 14.20
N HIS A 161 -34.65 -9.78 13.95
CA HIS A 161 -35.19 -10.85 13.12
C HIS A 161 -34.69 -10.75 11.66
N VAL A 162 -34.71 -9.55 11.06
CA VAL A 162 -34.18 -9.32 9.70
C VAL A 162 -32.66 -9.54 9.65
N ALA A 163 -31.91 -9.08 10.64
CA ALA A 163 -30.46 -9.21 10.69
C ALA A 163 -30.00 -10.67 10.82
N VAL A 164 -30.66 -11.46 11.67
CA VAL A 164 -30.38 -12.91 11.78
C VAL A 164 -30.84 -13.62 10.50
N GLY A 165 -31.94 -13.18 9.87
CA GLY A 165 -32.41 -13.59 8.53
C GLY A 165 -31.34 -13.51 7.49
N TRP A 166 -30.80 -12.31 7.35
CA TRP A 166 -29.71 -12.03 6.44
C TRP A 166 -28.45 -12.86 6.76
N PHE A 167 -28.10 -13.05 8.04
CA PHE A 167 -26.96 -13.90 8.41
C PHE A 167 -27.17 -15.37 8.03
N ALA A 168 -28.38 -15.91 8.23
CA ALA A 168 -28.74 -17.27 7.81
C ALA A 168 -28.70 -17.40 6.28
N LEU A 169 -29.14 -16.38 5.53
CA LEU A 169 -29.00 -16.32 4.08
C LEU A 169 -27.53 -16.44 3.65
N GLN A 170 -26.61 -15.70 4.27
CA GLN A 170 -25.18 -15.78 3.96
C GLN A 170 -24.59 -17.18 4.20
N ILE A 171 -25.01 -17.87 5.26
CA ILE A 171 -24.62 -19.26 5.53
C ILE A 171 -25.18 -20.20 4.46
N LEU A 172 -26.45 -20.04 4.08
CA LEU A 172 -27.11 -20.84 3.05
C LEU A 172 -26.45 -20.66 1.69
N GLU A 173 -26.14 -19.42 1.29
CA GLU A 173 -25.41 -19.09 0.05
C GLU A 173 -24.01 -19.73 0.03
N GLY A 174 -23.30 -19.71 1.16
CA GLY A 174 -21.97 -20.30 1.30
C GLY A 174 -21.93 -21.83 1.29
N THR A 175 -23.06 -22.50 1.55
CA THR A 175 -23.14 -23.97 1.70
C THR A 175 -23.97 -24.61 0.58
N VAL A 176 -25.29 -24.55 0.69
CA VAL A 176 -26.26 -25.21 -0.21
C VAL A 176 -26.53 -24.38 -1.47
N GLY A 177 -26.28 -23.07 -1.42
CA GLY A 177 -26.50 -22.13 -2.53
C GLY A 177 -25.41 -22.13 -3.60
N GLN A 178 -24.19 -22.62 -3.32
CA GLN A 178 -23.08 -22.60 -4.29
C GLN A 178 -23.37 -23.32 -5.62
N PRO A 179 -24.02 -24.50 -5.67
CA PRO A 179 -24.38 -25.15 -6.92
C PRO A 179 -25.36 -24.32 -7.76
N ILE A 180 -26.30 -23.64 -7.09
CA ILE A 180 -27.31 -22.78 -7.72
C ILE A 180 -26.67 -21.49 -8.25
N ALA A 181 -25.77 -20.89 -7.47
CA ALA A 181 -24.97 -19.74 -7.90
C ALA A 181 -24.09 -20.09 -9.12
N LYS A 182 -23.43 -21.27 -9.12
CA LYS A 182 -22.66 -21.78 -10.27
C LYS A 182 -23.55 -22.02 -11.50
N LEU A 183 -24.78 -22.51 -11.31
CA LEU A 183 -25.74 -22.68 -12.40
C LEU A 183 -26.19 -21.32 -12.96
N GLY A 184 -26.54 -20.38 -12.09
CA GLY A 184 -26.88 -18.99 -12.45
C GLY A 184 -25.75 -18.33 -13.23
N ARG A 185 -24.50 -18.51 -12.79
CA ARG A 185 -23.30 -18.03 -13.50
C ARG A 185 -23.16 -18.62 -14.90
N ARG A 186 -23.30 -19.95 -15.05
CA ARG A 186 -23.24 -20.60 -16.37
C ARG A 186 -24.33 -20.11 -17.31
N LEU A 187 -25.53 -19.82 -16.78
CA LEU A 187 -26.63 -19.22 -17.54
C LEU A 187 -26.28 -17.79 -17.95
N SER A 188 -25.78 -16.96 -17.03
CA SER A 188 -25.39 -15.58 -17.32
C SER A 188 -24.25 -15.49 -18.35
N GLU A 189 -23.20 -16.31 -18.22
CA GLU A 189 -22.10 -16.38 -19.19
C GLU A 189 -22.57 -16.87 -20.57
N ARG A 190 -23.52 -17.81 -20.63
CA ARG A 190 -24.11 -18.26 -21.90
C ARG A 190 -25.00 -17.20 -22.57
N VAL A 191 -25.79 -16.48 -21.78
CA VAL A 191 -26.68 -15.42 -22.30
C VAL A 191 -25.89 -14.18 -22.71
N ALA A 192 -24.88 -13.79 -21.94
CA ALA A 192 -23.95 -12.72 -22.28
C ALA A 192 -23.02 -13.14 -23.45
N GLY A 193 -22.69 -14.42 -23.52
CA GLY A 193 -21.82 -15.06 -24.51
C GLY A 193 -20.36 -14.58 -24.45
N VAL A 194 -19.93 -14.18 -23.26
CA VAL A 194 -18.57 -13.80 -22.85
C VAL A 194 -18.36 -14.25 -21.41
N GLU A 195 -17.12 -14.52 -21.01
CA GLU A 195 -16.79 -14.74 -19.60
C GLU A 195 -16.96 -13.44 -18.82
N ILE A 196 -17.80 -13.46 -17.79
CA ILE A 196 -18.11 -12.28 -16.98
C ILE A 196 -17.09 -12.18 -15.85
N ALA A 197 -16.26 -11.13 -15.87
CA ALA A 197 -15.41 -10.80 -14.72
C ALA A 197 -16.28 -10.22 -13.58
N GLU A 198 -16.32 -10.89 -12.43
CA GLU A 198 -17.16 -10.48 -11.28
C GLU A 198 -16.36 -9.81 -10.15
N ASN A 199 -15.07 -10.15 -10.03
CA ASN A 199 -14.23 -9.62 -8.95
C ASN A 199 -13.66 -8.25 -9.31
N ARG A 200 -13.69 -7.32 -8.35
CA ARG A 200 -13.18 -5.95 -8.51
C ARG A 200 -11.74 -5.90 -9.02
N SER A 201 -10.88 -6.85 -8.61
CA SER A 201 -9.48 -6.94 -9.08
C SER A 201 -9.39 -7.34 -10.56
N GLN A 202 -10.16 -8.34 -11.00
CA GLN A 202 -10.21 -8.77 -12.39
C GLN A 202 -10.77 -7.67 -13.31
N LEU A 203 -11.83 -6.98 -12.86
CA LEU A 203 -12.40 -5.83 -13.56
C LEU A 203 -11.39 -4.69 -13.68
N THR A 204 -10.63 -4.41 -12.61
CA THR A 204 -9.61 -3.35 -12.59
C THR A 204 -8.45 -3.70 -13.53
N ALA A 205 -7.96 -4.94 -13.48
CA ALA A 205 -6.89 -5.43 -14.35
C ALA A 205 -7.27 -5.32 -15.83
N LYS A 206 -8.49 -5.76 -16.19
CA LYS A 206 -9.01 -5.70 -17.57
C LYS A 206 -9.14 -4.27 -18.11
N VAL A 207 -9.52 -3.32 -17.25
CA VAL A 207 -9.58 -1.90 -17.63
C VAL A 207 -8.18 -1.30 -17.77
N GLN A 208 -7.29 -1.60 -16.81
CA GLN A 208 -5.94 -1.03 -16.74
C GLN A 208 -5.02 -1.53 -17.88
N SER A 209 -5.11 -2.80 -18.28
CA SER A 209 -4.35 -3.34 -19.42
C SER A 209 -4.88 -2.87 -20.78
N GLY A 210 -6.13 -2.38 -20.84
CA GLY A 210 -6.81 -2.10 -22.10
C GLY A 210 -6.16 -1.02 -22.98
N LEU A 211 -5.28 -0.16 -22.45
CA LEU A 211 -4.66 0.94 -23.22
C LEU A 211 -3.44 0.37 -23.93
N GLU A 212 -2.57 -0.30 -23.17
CA GLU A 212 -1.40 -1.01 -23.67
C GLU A 212 -1.80 -2.06 -24.71
N THR A 213 -2.84 -2.87 -24.44
CA THR A 213 -3.33 -3.86 -25.42
C THR A 213 -3.80 -3.19 -26.70
N ARG A 214 -4.62 -2.13 -26.63
CA ARG A 214 -5.12 -1.45 -27.85
C ARG A 214 -4.02 -0.77 -28.65
N LEU A 215 -3.02 -0.19 -27.98
CA LEU A 215 -1.84 0.38 -28.63
C LEU A 215 -0.96 -0.70 -29.28
N ALA A 216 -0.79 -1.85 -28.62
CA ALA A 216 -0.02 -2.98 -29.14
C ALA A 216 -0.72 -3.66 -30.33
N THR A 217 -2.04 -3.87 -30.27
CA THR A 217 -2.80 -4.46 -31.39
C THR A 217 -2.77 -3.57 -32.63
N LYS A 218 -2.86 -2.23 -32.48
CA LYS A 218 -2.74 -1.29 -33.60
C LYS A 218 -1.31 -1.17 -34.17
N ALA A 219 -0.28 -1.47 -33.39
CA ALA A 219 1.10 -1.54 -33.89
C ALA A 219 1.38 -2.81 -34.72
N ALA A 220 0.52 -3.84 -34.62
CA ALA A 220 0.68 -5.14 -35.27
C ALA A 220 -0.04 -5.27 -36.64
N GLU A 221 -0.83 -4.26 -37.06
CA GLU A 221 -1.45 -4.26 -38.40
C GLU A 221 -0.42 -3.85 -39.48
N PRO A 222 -0.08 -4.73 -40.45
CA PRO A 222 0.81 -4.37 -41.55
C PRO A 222 0.07 -3.49 -42.58
N ALA A 223 0.79 -2.54 -43.15
CA ALA A 223 0.38 -1.63 -44.23
C ALA A 223 -0.14 -2.37 -45.50
N LEU A 224 -1.40 -2.80 -45.48
CA LEU A 224 -2.12 -3.39 -46.62
C LEU A 224 -3.43 -2.64 -46.89
N SER A 225 -3.32 -1.36 -47.24
CA SER A 225 -4.41 -0.62 -47.89
C SER A 225 -3.90 0.70 -48.51
N ALA A 226 -2.92 0.59 -49.41
CA ALA A 226 -2.75 1.59 -50.47
C ALA A 226 -3.61 1.18 -51.67
N PRO A 227 -4.39 2.08 -52.29
CA PRO A 227 -5.19 1.74 -53.47
C PRO A 227 -4.25 1.59 -54.68
N SER A 228 -3.93 0.35 -55.05
CA SER A 228 -3.17 0.04 -56.26
C SER A 228 -4.08 0.17 -57.48
N VAL A 229 -3.74 1.11 -58.35
CA VAL A 229 -4.28 1.27 -59.71
C VAL A 229 -4.11 -0.04 -60.49
N GLN A 230 -5.22 -0.60 -60.97
CA GLN A 230 -5.23 -1.74 -61.88
C GLN A 230 -4.75 -1.30 -63.27
N VAL A 231 -3.64 -1.88 -63.74
CA VAL A 231 -3.35 -2.04 -65.15
C VAL A 231 -3.33 -3.54 -65.45
N SER A 232 -4.23 -3.94 -66.33
CA SER A 232 -4.47 -5.28 -66.82
C SER A 232 -3.27 -5.85 -67.59
N ALA A 233 -2.96 -7.14 -67.39
CA ALA A 233 -2.69 -8.07 -68.49
C ALA A 233 -2.51 -9.53 -68.00
N ALA A 234 -3.46 -10.37 -68.44
CA ALA A 234 -3.31 -11.72 -68.99
C ALA A 234 -2.41 -12.78 -68.32
N GLY A 235 -3.03 -13.94 -68.03
CA GLY A 235 -2.48 -15.23 -68.48
C GLY A 235 -2.46 -16.38 -67.46
N GLY A 236 -3.35 -17.35 -67.66
CA GLY A 236 -3.02 -18.78 -67.57
C GLY A 236 -3.14 -19.50 -66.21
N SER A 237 -4.17 -20.37 -66.11
CA SER A 237 -4.10 -21.84 -65.85
C SER A 237 -3.00 -22.35 -64.89
N THR A 238 -3.19 -23.27 -63.93
CA THR A 238 -4.15 -24.37 -63.75
C THR A 238 -3.75 -25.17 -62.48
N THR A 239 -4.74 -25.72 -61.77
CA THR A 239 -4.79 -27.04 -61.08
C THR A 239 -3.69 -27.47 -60.07
N ALA A 240 -4.07 -27.85 -58.85
CA ALA A 240 -4.50 -29.22 -58.48
C ALA A 240 -4.47 -29.48 -56.94
N SER A 241 -5.60 -30.00 -56.44
CA SER A 241 -5.83 -30.80 -55.21
C SER A 241 -5.07 -32.15 -55.25
N PRO A 242 -5.03 -33.05 -54.22
CA PRO A 242 -6.05 -33.26 -53.18
C PRO A 242 -5.60 -33.68 -51.74
N ALA A 243 -6.63 -33.83 -50.91
CA ALA A 243 -6.80 -34.29 -49.52
C ALA A 243 -6.29 -35.75 -49.25
N PRO A 244 -6.41 -36.37 -48.04
CA PRO A 244 -7.68 -36.54 -47.32
C PRO A 244 -7.66 -36.38 -45.78
N ALA A 245 -8.89 -36.26 -45.29
CA ALA A 245 -9.33 -36.24 -43.91
C ALA A 245 -9.60 -37.66 -43.37
N GLU A 246 -9.63 -37.80 -42.04
CA GLU A 246 -10.54 -38.72 -41.35
C GLU A 246 -11.24 -38.00 -40.20
N ALA A 247 -12.55 -38.25 -40.12
CA ALA A 247 -13.50 -37.67 -39.19
C ALA A 247 -13.91 -38.70 -38.13
N THR A 248 -14.30 -38.23 -36.96
CA THR A 248 -15.23 -38.98 -36.08
C THR A 248 -16.30 -38.03 -35.57
N ALA A 249 -17.53 -38.29 -35.99
CA ALA A 249 -18.73 -37.54 -35.65
C ALA A 249 -19.24 -37.94 -34.26
N VAL A 250 -19.64 -36.94 -33.47
CA VAL A 250 -20.49 -37.12 -32.29
C VAL A 250 -21.76 -36.30 -32.51
N LEU A 251 -22.90 -36.96 -32.28
CA LEU A 251 -24.27 -36.49 -32.42
C LEU A 251 -24.52 -35.10 -31.83
N THR A 252 -24.87 -34.14 -32.69
CA THR A 252 -25.46 -32.85 -32.30
C THR A 252 -26.98 -32.93 -32.30
N LEU A 253 -27.59 -32.72 -31.14
CA LEU A 253 -29.00 -32.28 -31.03
C LEU A 253 -29.17 -30.94 -31.77
N PRO A 254 -30.33 -30.68 -32.41
CA PRO A 254 -30.55 -29.45 -33.15
C PRO A 254 -30.50 -28.26 -32.18
N SER A 255 -29.45 -27.45 -32.28
CA SER A 255 -29.27 -26.25 -31.48
C SER A 255 -30.16 -25.15 -32.06
N ALA A 256 -31.23 -24.81 -31.34
CA ALA A 256 -32.00 -23.57 -31.55
C ALA A 256 -31.14 -22.28 -31.36
N MET A 257 -29.84 -22.41 -31.08
CA MET A 257 -28.91 -21.33 -30.72
C MET A 257 -28.15 -20.72 -31.91
N ASN A 258 -28.03 -21.42 -33.06
CA ASN A 258 -27.51 -20.79 -34.28
C ASN A 258 -28.47 -19.72 -34.83
N ALA A 259 -29.75 -19.79 -34.44
CA ALA A 259 -30.74 -18.81 -34.82
C ALA A 259 -30.50 -17.42 -34.20
N VAL A 260 -29.82 -17.31 -33.05
CA VAL A 260 -29.57 -16.02 -32.36
C VAL A 260 -28.39 -15.27 -32.98
N ASP A 261 -27.29 -15.97 -33.31
CA ASP A 261 -26.15 -15.34 -34.01
C ASP A 261 -26.51 -15.03 -35.49
N GLU A 262 -27.33 -15.86 -36.15
CA GLU A 262 -27.91 -15.51 -37.46
C GLU A 262 -28.91 -14.35 -37.37
N THR A 263 -29.70 -14.22 -36.30
CA THR A 263 -30.58 -13.05 -36.14
C THR A 263 -29.79 -11.79 -35.85
N ASP A 264 -28.71 -11.83 -35.05
CA ASP A 264 -27.88 -10.65 -34.76
C ASP A 264 -27.15 -10.14 -36.02
N LEU A 265 -26.61 -11.08 -36.83
CA LEU A 265 -26.07 -10.77 -38.16
C LEU A 265 -27.15 -10.26 -39.13
N ARG A 266 -28.35 -10.85 -39.17
CA ARG A 266 -29.45 -10.37 -40.03
C ARG A 266 -30.02 -9.03 -39.58
N PHE A 267 -30.11 -8.75 -38.27
CA PHE A 267 -30.63 -7.50 -37.71
C PHE A 267 -29.66 -6.34 -37.98
N THR A 268 -28.36 -6.55 -37.76
CA THR A 268 -27.31 -5.57 -38.06
C THR A 268 -27.22 -5.28 -39.57
N HIS A 269 -27.31 -6.32 -40.41
CA HIS A 269 -27.32 -6.16 -41.87
C HIS A 269 -28.60 -5.51 -42.43
N HIS A 270 -29.77 -5.69 -41.79
CA HIS A 270 -31.02 -5.03 -42.17
C HIS A 270 -31.09 -3.58 -41.68
N LEU A 271 -30.57 -3.29 -40.49
CA LEU A 271 -30.47 -1.93 -39.96
C LEU A 271 -29.57 -1.06 -40.84
N GLN A 272 -28.42 -1.57 -41.29
CA GLN A 272 -27.52 -0.85 -42.20
C GLN A 272 -28.10 -0.56 -43.60
N LYS A 273 -29.15 -1.27 -44.03
CA LYS A 273 -29.83 -1.05 -45.32
C LYS A 273 -31.00 -0.06 -45.28
N LEU A 274 -31.38 0.44 -44.10
CA LEU A 274 -32.42 1.45 -43.96
C LEU A 274 -31.90 2.85 -44.35
N PRO A 275 -32.71 3.71 -45.01
CA PRO A 275 -32.36 5.10 -45.22
C PRO A 275 -32.08 5.79 -43.87
N GLN A 276 -31.03 6.62 -43.80
CA GLN A 276 -30.61 7.33 -42.57
C GLN A 276 -31.77 8.06 -41.86
N ILE A 277 -32.77 8.53 -42.61
CA ILE A 277 -33.96 9.21 -42.07
C ILE A 277 -34.84 8.26 -41.23
N LEU A 278 -35.00 7.00 -41.66
CA LEU A 278 -35.79 6.01 -40.91
C LEU A 278 -35.06 5.53 -39.65
N GLN A 279 -33.74 5.37 -39.72
CA GLN A 279 -32.91 5.08 -38.55
C GLN A 279 -33.00 6.22 -37.52
N LEU A 280 -32.90 7.47 -37.98
CA LEU A 280 -33.06 8.66 -37.14
C LEU A 280 -34.45 8.71 -36.49
N GLY A 281 -35.51 8.40 -37.26
CA GLY A 281 -36.88 8.33 -36.76
C GLY A 281 -37.07 7.27 -35.67
N LEU A 282 -36.47 6.09 -35.83
CA LEU A 282 -36.52 5.01 -34.82
C LEU A 282 -35.75 5.36 -33.55
N ILE A 283 -34.58 6.00 -33.67
CA ILE A 283 -33.79 6.47 -32.51
C ILE A 283 -34.57 7.54 -31.73
N LEU A 284 -35.16 8.51 -32.43
CA LEU A 284 -35.96 9.56 -31.80
C LEU A 284 -37.21 9.00 -31.11
N LEU A 285 -37.91 8.06 -31.76
CA LEU A 285 -39.05 7.36 -31.15
C LEU A 285 -38.63 6.60 -29.88
N GLY A 286 -37.50 5.90 -29.93
CA GLY A 286 -36.93 5.20 -28.77
C GLY A 286 -36.56 6.14 -27.62
N MET A 287 -35.94 7.29 -27.92
CA MET A 287 -35.63 8.32 -26.93
C MET A 287 -36.88 8.92 -26.27
N ILE A 288 -37.92 9.21 -27.06
CA ILE A 288 -39.20 9.72 -26.54
C ILE A 288 -39.84 8.69 -25.62
N LEU A 289 -39.87 7.43 -26.03
CA LEU A 289 -40.43 6.35 -25.23
C LEU A 289 -39.65 6.17 -23.92
N LEU A 290 -38.32 6.20 -23.97
CA LEU A 290 -37.47 6.14 -22.78
C LEU A 290 -37.70 7.34 -21.84
N PHE A 291 -37.84 8.55 -22.38
CA PHE A 291 -38.14 9.74 -21.59
C PHE A 291 -39.48 9.62 -20.85
N ILE A 292 -40.52 9.12 -21.54
CA ILE A 292 -41.84 8.85 -20.94
C ILE A 292 -41.71 7.79 -19.85
N VAL A 293 -40.96 6.71 -20.08
CA VAL A 293 -40.73 5.67 -19.07
C VAL A 293 -40.03 6.25 -17.83
N VAL A 294 -38.99 7.06 -17.99
CA VAL A 294 -38.32 7.72 -16.86
C VAL A 294 -39.27 8.66 -16.11
N ALA A 295 -40.10 9.43 -16.83
CA ALA A 295 -41.08 10.32 -16.23
C ALA A 295 -42.12 9.55 -15.39
N LEU A 296 -42.62 8.42 -15.91
CA LEU A 296 -43.56 7.54 -15.21
C LEU A 296 -42.90 6.88 -13.98
N LEU A 297 -41.65 6.43 -14.11
CA LEU A 297 -40.93 5.84 -12.98
C LEU A 297 -40.71 6.85 -11.86
N LEU A 298 -40.51 8.14 -12.16
CA LEU A 298 -40.34 9.21 -11.17
C LEU A 298 -41.66 9.78 -10.63
N GLU A 299 -42.80 9.39 -11.18
CA GLU A 299 -44.12 9.88 -10.77
C GLU A 299 -44.43 9.67 -9.27
N PRO A 300 -44.09 8.54 -8.62
CA PRO A 300 -44.32 8.37 -7.18
C PRO A 300 -43.55 9.39 -6.32
N ILE A 301 -42.37 9.84 -6.78
CA ILE A 301 -41.60 10.90 -6.10
C ILE A 301 -42.31 12.25 -6.29
N ARG A 302 -42.78 12.54 -7.52
CA ARG A 302 -43.53 13.76 -7.83
C ARG A 302 -44.77 13.88 -6.94
N VAL A 303 -45.57 12.82 -6.84
CA VAL A 303 -46.82 12.84 -6.06
C VAL A 303 -46.55 13.04 -4.58
N ASN A 304 -45.52 12.39 -4.01
CA ASN A 304 -45.19 12.56 -2.59
C ASN A 304 -44.55 13.92 -2.26
N LEU A 305 -43.62 14.43 -3.07
CA LEU A 305 -42.93 15.70 -2.81
C LEU A 305 -43.75 16.92 -3.20
N LEU A 306 -44.51 16.81 -4.29
CA LEU A 306 -45.22 17.93 -4.89
C LEU A 306 -46.74 17.78 -4.84
N GLY A 307 -47.34 16.72 -4.28
CA GLY A 307 -48.80 16.49 -4.31
C GLY A 307 -49.68 17.68 -3.89
N TRP A 308 -49.16 18.59 -3.06
CA TRP A 308 -49.79 19.84 -2.64
C TRP A 308 -49.96 20.89 -3.77
N HIS A 309 -49.16 20.84 -4.84
CA HIS A 309 -49.17 21.84 -5.94
C HIS A 309 -50.47 21.82 -6.77
N GLY A 310 -51.26 20.74 -6.66
CA GLY A 310 -52.59 20.65 -7.27
C GLY A 310 -53.58 21.70 -6.74
N ASN A 311 -53.28 22.32 -5.60
CA ASN A 311 -54.09 23.38 -4.99
C ASN A 311 -53.63 24.81 -5.37
N LEU A 312 -52.56 24.95 -6.18
CA LEU A 312 -52.03 26.25 -6.59
C LEU A 312 -52.78 26.84 -7.80
N PRO A 313 -52.77 28.18 -7.96
CA PRO A 313 -53.26 28.86 -9.16
C PRO A 313 -52.58 28.34 -10.43
N ARG A 314 -53.32 28.28 -11.54
CA ARG A 314 -52.84 27.77 -12.84
C ARG A 314 -51.44 28.25 -13.25
N PRO A 315 -51.07 29.55 -13.23
CA PRO A 315 -49.75 29.97 -13.68
C PRO A 315 -48.61 29.42 -12.81
N VAL A 316 -48.81 29.30 -11.49
CA VAL A 316 -47.81 28.75 -10.56
C VAL A 316 -47.66 27.24 -10.77
N ARG A 317 -48.77 26.54 -11.00
CA ARG A 317 -48.76 25.11 -11.32
C ARG A 317 -47.95 24.81 -12.59
N TRP A 318 -48.13 25.63 -13.64
CA TRP A 318 -47.37 25.48 -14.88
C TRP A 318 -45.87 25.67 -14.65
N ILE A 319 -45.48 26.62 -13.79
CA ILE A 319 -44.07 26.81 -13.41
C ILE A 319 -43.54 25.55 -12.70
N VAL A 320 -44.28 25.00 -11.72
CA VAL A 320 -43.88 23.77 -11.00
C VAL A 320 -43.80 22.57 -11.95
N ASP A 321 -44.75 22.42 -12.87
CA ASP A 321 -44.75 21.33 -13.87
C ASP A 321 -43.56 21.46 -14.83
N LEU A 322 -43.25 22.68 -15.31
CA LEU A 322 -42.09 22.94 -16.16
C LEU A 322 -40.76 22.67 -15.42
N ILE A 323 -40.67 23.04 -14.13
CA ILE A 323 -39.51 22.71 -13.29
C ILE A 323 -39.37 21.19 -13.17
N TRP A 324 -40.46 20.45 -12.92
CA TRP A 324 -40.43 19.00 -12.82
C TRP A 324 -40.02 18.32 -14.14
N ILE A 325 -40.57 18.77 -15.27
CA ILE A 325 -40.15 18.32 -16.60
C ILE A 325 -38.66 18.60 -16.81
N GLY A 326 -38.17 19.76 -16.35
CA GLY A 326 -36.74 20.09 -16.33
C GLY A 326 -35.91 19.08 -15.52
N VAL A 327 -36.35 18.71 -14.31
CA VAL A 327 -35.69 17.71 -13.46
C VAL A 327 -35.63 16.34 -14.16
N VAL A 328 -36.74 15.89 -14.76
CA VAL A 328 -36.78 14.65 -15.54
C VAL A 328 -35.81 14.74 -16.72
N GLY A 329 -35.75 15.88 -17.41
CA GLY A 329 -34.79 16.14 -18.49
C GLY A 329 -33.32 16.04 -18.04
N VAL A 330 -32.98 16.59 -16.88
CA VAL A 330 -31.63 16.52 -16.31
C VAL A 330 -31.24 15.07 -15.97
N ILE A 331 -32.15 14.31 -15.34
CA ILE A 331 -31.93 12.89 -15.01
C ILE A 331 -31.77 12.08 -16.29
N PHE A 332 -32.65 12.28 -17.27
CA PHE A 332 -32.60 11.62 -18.56
C PHE A 332 -31.27 11.87 -19.28
N ALA A 333 -30.81 13.14 -19.32
CA ALA A 333 -29.51 13.49 -19.87
C ALA A 333 -28.35 12.80 -19.14
N GLY A 334 -28.40 12.73 -17.80
CA GLY A 334 -27.39 12.04 -17.00
C GLY A 334 -27.33 10.53 -17.26
N LEU A 335 -28.48 9.88 -17.46
CA LEU A 335 -28.55 8.45 -17.80
C LEU A 335 -27.98 8.15 -19.20
N LEU A 336 -28.10 9.09 -20.14
CA LEU A 336 -27.55 8.94 -21.49
C LEU A 336 -26.05 9.27 -21.56
N ALA A 337 -25.55 10.14 -20.68
CA ALA A 337 -24.17 10.63 -20.71
C ALA A 337 -23.08 9.54 -20.78
N PRO A 338 -23.11 8.45 -19.97
CA PRO A 338 -22.07 7.43 -20.03
C PRO A 338 -22.18 6.50 -21.25
N LEU A 339 -23.32 6.47 -21.96
CA LEU A 339 -23.57 5.46 -23.01
C LEU A 339 -22.59 5.56 -24.19
N GLU A 340 -22.17 6.77 -24.58
CA GLU A 340 -21.15 6.97 -25.63
C GLU A 340 -19.82 6.32 -25.22
N THR A 341 -19.44 6.45 -23.96
CA THR A 341 -18.20 5.88 -23.41
C THR A 341 -18.27 4.36 -23.31
N LEU A 342 -19.41 3.87 -22.82
CA LEU A 342 -19.66 2.46 -22.61
C LEU A 342 -19.79 1.69 -23.93
N GLY A 343 -20.48 2.27 -24.91
CA GLY A 343 -20.59 1.72 -26.26
C GLY A 343 -19.23 1.66 -26.97
N TRP A 344 -18.39 2.68 -26.79
CA TRP A 344 -17.02 2.70 -27.31
C TRP A 344 -16.18 1.58 -26.72
N TRP A 345 -16.23 1.41 -25.39
CA TRP A 345 -15.52 0.33 -24.71
C TRP A 345 -16.01 -1.06 -25.11
N ALA A 346 -17.33 -1.22 -25.28
CA ALA A 346 -17.96 -2.47 -25.67
C ALA A 346 -17.82 -2.81 -27.17
N GLY A 347 -17.19 -1.94 -27.97
CA GLY A 347 -16.99 -2.14 -29.41
C GLY A 347 -18.27 -1.96 -30.24
N TRP A 348 -19.31 -1.35 -29.70
CA TRP A 348 -20.61 -1.19 -30.38
C TRP A 348 -20.55 -0.24 -31.59
N TYR A 349 -19.48 0.54 -31.73
CA TYR A 349 -19.28 1.51 -32.82
C TYR A 349 -18.31 1.03 -33.92
N GLY A 350 -17.80 -0.22 -33.86
CA GLY A 350 -16.84 -0.79 -34.81
C GLY A 350 -15.36 -0.60 -34.41
N GLU A 351 -14.45 -1.39 -35.01
CA GLU A 351 -13.00 -1.36 -34.73
C GLU A 351 -12.28 -0.17 -35.39
N ASP A 352 -12.84 0.39 -36.46
CA ASP A 352 -12.30 1.51 -37.26
C ASP A 352 -12.62 2.91 -36.67
N ILE A 353 -12.43 3.10 -35.37
CA ILE A 353 -12.48 4.46 -34.80
C ILE A 353 -11.09 5.07 -34.97
N ASP A 354 -10.91 5.78 -36.09
CA ASP A 354 -9.68 6.51 -36.37
C ASP A 354 -9.61 7.79 -35.53
N THR A 355 -9.02 7.68 -34.34
CA THR A 355 -8.71 8.81 -33.46
C THR A 355 -7.58 9.70 -33.99
N ARG A 356 -7.07 9.47 -35.23
CA ARG A 356 -6.02 10.27 -35.86
C ARG A 356 -6.54 11.50 -36.61
N TYR A 357 -7.85 11.66 -36.78
CA TYR A 357 -8.39 12.83 -37.47
C TYR A 357 -8.21 14.09 -36.60
N ALA A 358 -7.13 14.82 -36.88
CA ALA A 358 -6.96 16.22 -36.56
C ALA A 358 -7.08 16.99 -37.89
N PRO A 359 -7.65 18.22 -37.90
CA PRO A 359 -7.62 19.06 -39.09
C PRO A 359 -6.17 19.25 -39.58
N PRO A 360 -5.95 19.56 -40.86
CA PRO A 360 -4.61 19.77 -41.41
C PRO A 360 -3.95 20.97 -40.73
N ALA A 361 -3.24 20.72 -39.63
CA ALA A 361 -2.26 21.67 -39.11
C ALA A 361 -1.14 21.77 -40.14
N ALA A 362 -0.48 22.94 -40.17
CA ALA A 362 0.67 23.21 -41.03
C ALA A 362 1.63 22.01 -41.08
N PRO A 363 2.23 21.71 -42.26
CA PRO A 363 3.09 20.54 -42.42
C PRO A 363 4.13 20.50 -41.29
N PRO A 364 4.42 19.31 -40.73
CA PRO A 364 5.40 19.20 -39.65
C PRO A 364 6.67 19.90 -40.13
N LEU A 365 7.09 20.94 -39.40
CA LEU A 365 8.41 21.50 -39.59
C LEU A 365 9.36 20.31 -39.46
N ALA A 366 10.05 19.97 -40.54
CA ALA A 366 11.06 18.94 -40.54
C ALA A 366 12.24 19.44 -39.68
N ARG A 367 12.07 19.36 -38.35
CA ARG A 367 13.14 19.61 -37.40
C ARG A 367 14.11 18.44 -37.50
N SER A 368 15.40 18.75 -37.63
CA SER A 368 16.47 17.76 -37.59
C SER A 368 16.45 17.02 -36.25
N SER A 369 16.99 15.80 -36.22
CA SER A 369 17.02 14.90 -35.05
C SER A 369 17.72 15.46 -33.80
N GLU A 370 18.29 16.67 -33.87
CA GLU A 370 19.07 17.32 -32.81
C GLU A 370 18.29 18.42 -32.04
N GLU A 371 17.07 18.80 -32.45
CA GLU A 371 16.26 19.84 -31.79
C GLU A 371 14.93 19.29 -31.22
N LEU A 372 15.00 18.39 -30.24
CA LEU A 372 13.81 18.00 -29.47
C LEU A 372 13.45 19.13 -28.49
N PRO A 373 12.16 19.50 -28.35
CA PRO A 373 11.75 20.52 -27.38
C PRO A 373 12.02 20.03 -25.95
N ASN A 374 12.36 20.97 -25.07
CA ASN A 374 12.66 20.68 -23.66
C ASN A 374 11.40 20.36 -22.85
N ARG A 375 10.20 20.71 -23.37
CA ARG A 375 8.90 20.44 -22.74
C ARG A 375 7.76 20.49 -23.75
N TYR A 376 6.73 19.70 -23.50
CA TYR A 376 5.43 19.81 -24.18
C TYR A 376 4.39 20.42 -23.24
N VAL A 377 3.65 21.42 -23.71
CA VAL A 377 2.54 22.03 -22.97
C VAL A 377 1.24 21.74 -23.72
N VAL A 378 0.26 21.13 -23.07
CA VAL A 378 -1.02 20.75 -23.68
C VAL A 378 -2.15 21.53 -23.02
N TYR A 379 -2.93 22.29 -23.81
CA TYR A 379 -4.10 22.98 -23.31
C TYR A 379 -5.37 22.11 -23.41
N VAL A 380 -6.11 22.01 -22.31
CA VAL A 380 -7.30 21.18 -22.12
C VAL A 380 -8.46 22.08 -21.67
N ASP A 381 -9.42 22.26 -22.55
CA ASP A 381 -10.50 23.24 -22.39
C ASP A 381 -11.60 22.83 -21.40
N GLY A 382 -12.39 23.80 -20.95
CA GLY A 382 -13.48 23.65 -19.99
C GLY A 382 -14.79 23.12 -20.57
N VAL A 383 -15.82 23.09 -19.73
CA VAL A 383 -17.15 22.53 -20.08
C VAL A 383 -17.90 23.29 -21.18
N GLY A 384 -17.35 24.42 -21.64
CA GLY A 384 -17.86 25.17 -22.78
C GLY A 384 -17.52 24.56 -24.15
N GLN A 385 -16.65 23.56 -24.23
CA GLN A 385 -16.19 22.99 -25.51
C GLN A 385 -17.33 22.24 -26.25
N SER A 386 -17.76 22.76 -27.40
CA SER A 386 -18.78 22.15 -28.27
C SER A 386 -18.22 21.54 -29.56
N GLY A 387 -17.04 22.01 -29.98
CA GLY A 387 -16.35 21.64 -31.21
C GLY A 387 -14.85 21.94 -31.10
N GLU A 388 -14.13 21.86 -32.22
CA GLU A 388 -12.68 22.15 -32.26
C GLU A 388 -12.38 23.64 -32.03
N ALA A 389 -13.34 24.53 -32.30
CA ALA A 389 -13.21 25.97 -32.08
C ALA A 389 -13.38 26.35 -30.60
N TYR A 390 -12.44 27.17 -30.10
CA TYR A 390 -12.47 27.73 -28.75
C TYR A 390 -13.43 28.91 -28.61
N THR A 391 -13.93 29.16 -27.40
CA THR A 391 -14.69 30.40 -27.10
C THR A 391 -13.78 31.63 -27.22
N PRO A 392 -14.32 32.84 -27.49
CA PRO A 392 -13.50 34.03 -27.73
C PRO A 392 -12.47 34.33 -26.62
N ASP A 393 -12.87 34.18 -25.36
CA ASP A 393 -12.00 34.34 -24.19
C ASP A 393 -10.86 33.30 -24.12
N VAL A 394 -11.13 32.07 -24.57
CA VAL A 394 -10.12 31.00 -24.64
C VAL A 394 -9.18 31.23 -25.84
N VAL A 395 -9.68 31.74 -26.97
CA VAL A 395 -8.84 32.16 -28.11
C VAL A 395 -7.86 33.24 -27.68
N ASP A 396 -8.35 34.31 -27.03
CA ASP A 396 -7.51 35.39 -26.51
C ASP A 396 -6.42 34.85 -25.57
N PHE A 397 -6.77 33.91 -24.68
CA PHE A 397 -5.82 33.27 -23.77
C PHE A 397 -4.77 32.42 -24.50
N VAL A 398 -5.23 31.57 -25.42
CA VAL A 398 -4.38 30.63 -26.17
C VAL A 398 -3.40 31.39 -27.07
N GLU A 399 -3.86 32.41 -27.78
CA GLU A 399 -3.02 33.25 -28.62
C GLU A 399 -2.01 34.04 -27.79
N ALA A 400 -2.45 34.64 -26.68
CA ALA A 400 -1.56 35.37 -25.78
C ALA A 400 -0.50 34.46 -25.17
N LEU A 401 -0.86 33.24 -24.74
CA LEU A 401 0.09 32.26 -24.21
C LEU A 401 1.08 31.78 -25.27
N GLN A 402 0.61 31.48 -26.49
CA GLN A 402 1.47 31.00 -27.58
C GLN A 402 2.52 32.05 -27.98
N GLN A 403 2.21 33.34 -27.89
CA GLN A 403 3.15 34.43 -28.21
C GLN A 403 4.29 34.58 -27.19
N VAL A 404 4.09 34.16 -25.95
CA VAL A 404 5.05 34.35 -24.85
C VAL A 404 5.79 33.06 -24.44
N LEU A 405 5.35 31.90 -24.94
CA LEU A 405 6.03 30.64 -24.68
C LEU A 405 7.43 30.61 -25.33
N PRO A 406 8.47 30.14 -24.61
CA PRO A 406 9.81 29.96 -25.17
C PRO A 406 9.83 29.06 -26.42
N ALA A 407 10.77 29.31 -27.33
CA ALA A 407 10.89 28.59 -28.59
C ALA A 407 11.24 27.09 -28.44
N ASP A 408 11.77 26.70 -27.28
CA ASP A 408 12.12 25.32 -26.92
C ASP A 408 10.94 24.55 -26.26
N ILE A 409 9.74 25.15 -26.21
CA ILE A 409 8.52 24.52 -25.71
C ILE A 409 7.53 24.31 -26.85
N GLU A 410 7.08 23.07 -27.03
CA GLU A 410 6.06 22.74 -28.02
C GLU A 410 4.66 22.85 -27.39
N PHE A 411 3.80 23.69 -27.98
CA PHE A 411 2.45 23.93 -27.51
C PHE A 411 1.42 23.16 -28.33
N VAL A 412 0.62 22.33 -27.64
CA VAL A 412 -0.39 21.44 -28.22
C VAL A 412 -1.79 21.94 -27.83
N GLN A 413 -2.61 22.17 -28.85
CA GLN A 413 -3.97 22.71 -28.73
C GLN A 413 -4.91 22.05 -29.75
N GLY A 414 -6.22 22.32 -29.63
CA GLY A 414 -7.27 21.82 -30.52
C GLY A 414 -7.73 20.40 -30.21
N LEU A 415 -7.43 19.86 -29.01
CA LEU A 415 -7.84 18.51 -28.62
C LEU A 415 -9.27 18.49 -28.06
N MET A 416 -10.09 17.54 -28.49
CA MET A 416 -11.48 17.38 -28.06
C MET A 416 -11.58 16.46 -26.84
N MET A 417 -11.83 17.05 -25.67
CA MET A 417 -11.65 16.34 -24.39
C MET A 417 -12.97 15.86 -23.77
N TYR A 418 -14.10 16.15 -24.43
CA TYR A 418 -15.45 15.73 -24.02
C TYR A 418 -16.08 14.69 -24.97
N SER A 419 -15.27 14.01 -25.79
CA SER A 419 -15.70 12.99 -26.76
C SER A 419 -14.64 11.90 -26.88
N VAL A 420 -14.97 10.67 -26.44
CA VAL A 420 -14.02 9.53 -26.45
C VAL A 420 -13.72 9.05 -27.87
N ILE A 421 -14.59 9.39 -28.81
CA ILE A 421 -14.51 9.04 -30.24
C ILE A 421 -13.81 10.17 -31.03
N ASN A 422 -13.37 11.25 -30.37
CA ASN A 422 -12.75 12.43 -31.00
C ASN A 422 -13.58 13.04 -32.16
N LYS A 423 -14.92 12.93 -32.10
CA LYS A 423 -15.84 13.53 -33.08
C LYS A 423 -16.58 14.74 -32.49
N PRO A 424 -16.64 15.89 -33.19
CA PRO A 424 -17.35 17.09 -32.74
C PRO A 424 -18.88 16.89 -32.75
N LEU A 425 -19.63 17.75 -32.04
CA LEU A 425 -21.09 17.63 -31.88
C LEU A 425 -21.88 18.03 -33.14
N ASP A 426 -21.25 18.70 -34.09
CA ASP A 426 -21.86 19.30 -35.29
C ASP A 426 -21.78 18.41 -36.54
N GLN A 427 -21.08 17.27 -36.48
CA GLN A 427 -20.86 16.33 -37.60
C GLN A 427 -21.33 14.91 -37.25
N ASP A 428 -22.07 14.27 -38.15
CA ASP A 428 -22.49 12.85 -38.12
C ASP A 428 -23.11 12.30 -36.81
N ARG A 429 -23.93 13.12 -36.13
CA ARG A 429 -24.74 12.70 -34.96
C ARG A 429 -26.24 12.94 -35.16
N ALA A 430 -27.08 12.11 -34.53
CA ALA A 430 -28.52 12.37 -34.44
C ALA A 430 -28.76 13.74 -33.77
N LEU A 431 -29.63 14.58 -34.34
CA LEU A 431 -29.93 15.97 -33.90
C LEU A 431 -28.79 17.00 -34.10
N SER A 432 -27.84 16.78 -35.02
CA SER A 432 -26.77 17.75 -35.34
C SER A 432 -27.29 19.16 -35.70
N TRP A 433 -28.50 19.30 -36.26
CA TRP A 433 -29.12 20.61 -36.48
C TRP A 433 -29.39 21.38 -35.18
N LEU A 434 -29.84 20.68 -34.13
CA LEU A 434 -30.19 21.27 -32.84
C LEU A 434 -28.93 21.77 -32.13
N TRP A 435 -27.85 20.98 -32.21
CA TRP A 435 -26.53 21.36 -31.70
C TRP A 435 -25.93 22.54 -32.45
N ARG A 436 -26.05 22.61 -33.78
CA ARG A 436 -25.65 23.78 -34.57
C ARG A 436 -26.46 25.04 -34.20
N MET A 437 -27.75 24.89 -33.90
CA MET A 437 -28.60 26.00 -33.44
C MET A 437 -28.23 26.46 -32.03
N ALA A 438 -28.00 25.52 -31.11
CA ALA A 438 -27.53 25.81 -29.75
C ALA A 438 -26.16 26.50 -29.74
N ASP A 439 -25.25 26.05 -30.61
CA ASP A 439 -23.92 26.65 -30.75
C ASP A 439 -24.01 28.07 -31.31
N ARG A 440 -24.79 28.32 -32.39
CA ARG A 440 -25.03 29.68 -32.92
C ARG A 440 -25.60 30.66 -31.89
N MET A 441 -26.54 30.21 -31.05
CA MET A 441 -27.12 31.06 -30.01
C MET A 441 -26.13 31.35 -28.87
N ARG A 442 -25.25 30.39 -28.55
CA ARG A 442 -24.16 30.57 -27.57
C ARG A 442 -23.16 31.63 -28.01
N TRP A 443 -22.79 31.65 -29.30
CA TRP A 443 -21.88 32.67 -29.86
C TRP A 443 -22.44 34.10 -29.76
N GLN A 444 -23.77 34.26 -29.67
CA GLN A 444 -24.42 35.57 -29.52
C GLN A 444 -24.67 35.95 -28.05
N ASN A 445 -24.97 34.98 -27.18
CA ASN A 445 -25.13 35.20 -25.75
C ASN A 445 -24.79 33.91 -24.96
N PRO A 446 -23.70 33.90 -24.17
CA PRO A 446 -23.32 32.76 -23.33
C PRO A 446 -24.38 32.33 -22.31
N MET A 447 -25.32 33.23 -21.96
CA MET A 447 -26.42 32.98 -21.02
C MET A 447 -27.73 32.50 -21.70
N ALA A 448 -27.73 32.26 -23.01
CA ALA A 448 -28.90 31.75 -23.72
C ALA A 448 -29.26 30.33 -23.23
N VAL A 449 -30.56 30.06 -23.01
CA VAL A 449 -31.09 28.77 -22.51
C VAL A 449 -30.60 27.58 -23.33
N LEU A 450 -30.45 27.74 -24.65
CA LEU A 450 -29.95 26.69 -25.55
C LEU A 450 -28.42 26.50 -25.45
N GLY A 451 -27.65 27.54 -25.11
CA GLY A 451 -26.20 27.43 -24.84
C GLY A 451 -25.89 26.70 -23.53
N LEU A 452 -26.75 26.85 -22.52
CA LEU A 452 -26.64 26.13 -21.24
C LEU A 452 -26.76 24.60 -21.40
N MET A 453 -27.44 24.11 -22.45
CA MET A 453 -27.58 22.67 -22.70
C MET A 453 -26.24 21.98 -22.99
N VAL A 454 -25.31 22.66 -23.68
CA VAL A 454 -23.96 22.13 -23.94
C VAL A 454 -23.16 22.03 -22.65
N ASN A 455 -23.16 23.10 -21.85
CA ASN A 455 -22.47 23.12 -20.55
C ASN A 455 -23.02 22.04 -19.61
N MET A 456 -24.33 21.82 -19.61
CA MET A 456 -24.98 20.77 -18.83
C MET A 456 -24.57 19.36 -19.29
N ARG A 457 -24.50 19.12 -20.61
CA ARG A 457 -23.98 17.86 -21.17
C ARG A 457 -22.53 17.64 -20.76
N ASN A 458 -21.68 18.64 -20.90
CA ASN A 458 -20.26 18.51 -20.56
C ASN A 458 -20.04 18.39 -19.05
N ALA A 459 -20.87 19.02 -18.21
CA ALA A 459 -20.86 18.81 -16.77
C ALA A 459 -21.17 17.34 -16.40
N TRP A 460 -22.11 16.70 -17.10
CA TRP A 460 -22.33 15.26 -16.94
C TRP A 460 -21.12 14.43 -17.37
N ILE A 461 -20.41 14.83 -18.42
CA ILE A 461 -19.17 14.17 -18.83
C ILE A 461 -18.04 14.33 -17.78
N VAL A 462 -17.93 15.50 -17.14
CA VAL A 462 -17.05 15.69 -15.97
C VAL A 462 -17.45 14.72 -14.84
N ALA A 463 -18.76 14.56 -14.59
CA ALA A 463 -19.24 13.58 -13.61
C ALA A 463 -18.92 12.12 -14.02
N VAL A 464 -18.97 11.79 -15.32
CA VAL A 464 -18.52 10.50 -15.86
C VAL A 464 -17.04 10.27 -15.58
N SER A 465 -16.17 11.24 -15.90
CA SER A 465 -14.73 11.19 -15.61
C SER A 465 -14.44 11.01 -14.11
N ALA A 466 -15.21 11.69 -13.25
CA ALA A 466 -15.05 11.67 -11.80
C ALA A 466 -15.62 10.42 -11.10
N ASP A 467 -16.53 9.68 -11.76
CA ASP A 467 -17.16 8.47 -11.23
C ASP A 467 -16.15 7.32 -11.20
N LYS A 468 -16.12 6.56 -10.09
CA LYS A 468 -15.21 5.41 -9.93
C LYS A 468 -15.50 4.25 -10.88
N ARG A 469 -16.71 4.19 -11.43
CA ARG A 469 -17.20 3.13 -12.31
C ARG A 469 -16.93 3.48 -13.77
N TYR A 470 -17.36 4.68 -14.20
CA TYR A 470 -17.25 5.12 -15.60
C TYR A 470 -15.91 5.80 -15.90
N GLY A 471 -15.34 6.49 -14.92
CA GLY A 471 -14.12 7.30 -15.06
C GLY A 471 -12.93 6.53 -15.61
N PRO A 472 -12.56 5.34 -15.09
CA PRO A 472 -11.41 4.59 -15.61
C PRO A 472 -11.48 4.33 -17.12
N ILE A 473 -12.66 3.99 -17.65
CA ILE A 473 -12.89 3.77 -19.09
C ILE A 473 -12.79 5.09 -19.85
N TYR A 474 -13.46 6.13 -19.35
CA TYR A 474 -13.50 7.45 -19.98
C TYR A 474 -12.10 8.09 -20.05
N ASN A 475 -11.43 8.15 -18.91
CA ASN A 475 -10.14 8.81 -18.71
C ASN A 475 -9.03 8.16 -19.53
N GLN A 476 -9.12 6.84 -19.75
CA GLN A 476 -8.22 6.11 -20.64
C GLN A 476 -8.46 6.47 -22.12
N GLY A 477 -9.71 6.64 -22.54
CA GLY A 477 -10.01 7.12 -23.89
C GLY A 477 -9.53 8.56 -24.10
N ILE A 478 -9.65 9.42 -23.08
CA ILE A 478 -9.08 10.77 -23.11
C ILE A 478 -7.55 10.73 -23.14
N ALA A 479 -6.92 9.83 -22.38
CA ALA A 479 -5.46 9.62 -22.44
C ALA A 479 -5.00 9.19 -23.85
N GLN A 480 -5.80 8.39 -24.56
CA GLN A 480 -5.52 8.03 -25.96
C GLN A 480 -5.57 9.25 -26.90
N VAL A 481 -6.53 10.16 -26.71
CA VAL A 481 -6.62 11.41 -27.49
C VAL A 481 -5.38 12.29 -27.23
N LEU A 482 -4.98 12.46 -25.97
CA LEU A 482 -3.76 13.19 -25.60
C LEU A 482 -2.51 12.53 -26.19
N TYR A 483 -2.40 11.20 -26.10
CA TYR A 483 -1.30 10.42 -26.65
C TYR A 483 -1.15 10.63 -28.16
N ASN A 484 -2.24 10.51 -28.92
CA ASN A 484 -2.22 10.75 -30.36
C ASN A 484 -1.88 12.21 -30.71
N GLY A 485 -2.44 13.17 -29.96
CA GLY A 485 -2.13 14.59 -30.14
C GLY A 485 -0.66 14.91 -29.93
N LEU A 486 -0.02 14.29 -28.94
CA LEU A 486 1.41 14.41 -28.67
C LEU A 486 2.26 13.76 -29.77
N LEU A 487 1.93 12.53 -30.20
CA LEU A 487 2.65 11.84 -31.28
C LEU A 487 2.59 12.61 -32.61
N ASN A 488 1.42 13.16 -32.95
CA ASN A 488 1.23 13.98 -34.15
C ASN A 488 2.08 15.27 -34.13
N ARG A 489 2.55 15.68 -32.94
CA ARG A 489 3.47 16.82 -32.73
C ARG A 489 4.90 16.39 -32.43
N GLY A 490 5.26 15.16 -32.80
CA GLY A 490 6.63 14.65 -32.74
C GLY A 490 7.09 14.17 -31.36
N TYR A 491 6.19 14.05 -30.37
CA TYR A 491 6.55 13.47 -29.08
C TYR A 491 7.01 12.02 -29.25
N ARG A 492 8.10 11.65 -28.58
CA ARG A 492 8.62 10.28 -28.59
C ARG A 492 8.33 9.62 -27.23
N PRO A 493 7.56 8.51 -27.18
CA PRO A 493 7.41 7.73 -25.95
C PRO A 493 8.78 7.32 -25.39
N GLN A 494 8.92 7.25 -24.07
CA GLN A 494 10.18 6.95 -23.37
C GLN A 494 11.30 8.00 -23.57
N SER A 495 11.00 9.17 -24.15
CA SER A 495 12.00 10.25 -24.31
C SER A 495 12.37 10.95 -23.00
N GLY A 496 11.55 10.82 -21.95
CA GLY A 496 11.74 11.52 -20.69
C GLY A 496 11.41 13.01 -20.73
N VAL A 497 11.02 13.56 -21.89
CA VAL A 497 10.67 14.98 -22.03
C VAL A 497 9.40 15.28 -21.22
N PRO A 498 9.44 16.27 -20.30
CA PRO A 498 8.31 16.56 -19.43
C PRO A 498 7.09 17.10 -20.19
N ILE A 499 5.90 16.76 -19.69
CA ILE A 499 4.61 17.22 -20.23
C ILE A 499 3.89 18.01 -19.15
N THR A 500 3.38 19.19 -19.51
CA THR A 500 2.51 20.00 -18.64
C THR A 500 1.12 20.10 -19.23
N LEU A 501 0.11 19.60 -18.53
CA LEU A 501 -1.30 19.71 -18.92
C LEU A 501 -1.92 20.94 -18.25
N ILE A 502 -2.39 21.90 -19.05
CA ILE A 502 -3.11 23.08 -18.56
C ILE A 502 -4.61 22.83 -18.72
N GLY A 503 -5.31 22.61 -17.61
CA GLY A 503 -6.74 22.32 -17.60
C GLY A 503 -7.57 23.49 -17.07
N TYR A 504 -8.50 24.01 -17.88
CA TYR A 504 -9.45 25.05 -17.47
C TYR A 504 -10.76 24.46 -16.97
N SER A 505 -11.25 24.88 -15.80
CA SER A 505 -12.54 24.44 -15.25
C SER A 505 -12.69 22.90 -15.19
N GLY A 506 -13.63 22.30 -15.92
CA GLY A 506 -13.77 20.85 -16.08
C GLY A 506 -12.58 20.16 -16.78
N GLY A 507 -11.81 20.88 -17.59
CA GLY A 507 -10.59 20.39 -18.24
C GLY A 507 -9.49 20.03 -17.24
N ALA A 508 -9.50 20.62 -16.05
CA ALA A 508 -8.60 20.21 -14.97
C ALA A 508 -8.91 18.79 -14.46
N GLN A 509 -10.19 18.41 -14.38
CA GLN A 509 -10.59 17.04 -14.06
C GLN A 509 -10.08 16.07 -15.12
N MET A 510 -10.25 16.41 -16.41
CA MET A 510 -9.80 15.57 -17.52
C MET A 510 -8.27 15.40 -17.51
N SER A 511 -7.54 16.48 -17.28
CA SER A 511 -6.07 16.48 -17.22
C SER A 511 -5.56 15.61 -16.08
N ALA A 512 -6.04 15.85 -14.85
CA ALA A 512 -5.62 15.09 -13.67
C ALA A 512 -6.02 13.61 -13.73
N ALA A 513 -7.15 13.31 -14.39
CA ALA A 513 -7.64 11.94 -14.49
C ALA A 513 -6.99 11.12 -15.62
N ALA A 514 -6.59 11.76 -16.72
CA ALA A 514 -5.89 11.11 -17.84
C ALA A 514 -4.38 10.93 -17.58
N ALA A 515 -3.76 11.83 -16.81
CA ALA A 515 -2.32 11.84 -16.57
C ALA A 515 -1.71 10.52 -16.06
N PRO A 516 -2.32 9.77 -15.12
CA PRO A 516 -1.76 8.47 -14.70
C PRO A 516 -1.61 7.46 -15.85
N TYR A 517 -2.61 7.38 -16.72
CA TYR A 517 -2.59 6.49 -17.89
C TYR A 517 -1.58 6.97 -18.93
N LEU A 518 -1.50 8.28 -19.15
CA LEU A 518 -0.56 8.88 -20.09
C LEU A 518 0.89 8.66 -19.62
N LYS A 519 1.18 8.84 -18.33
CA LYS A 519 2.49 8.61 -17.73
C LYS A 519 2.93 7.15 -17.84
N GLN A 520 2.00 6.19 -17.64
CA GLN A 520 2.28 4.77 -17.78
C GLN A 520 2.75 4.42 -19.21
N VAL A 521 2.11 4.99 -20.23
CA VAL A 521 2.43 4.67 -21.64
C VAL A 521 3.63 5.48 -22.18
N LEU A 522 3.76 6.76 -21.78
CA LEU A 522 4.83 7.64 -22.26
C LEU A 522 6.13 7.55 -21.45
N GLY A 523 6.08 7.02 -20.23
CA GLY A 523 7.26 6.88 -19.36
C GLY A 523 7.90 8.22 -18.97
N SER A 524 7.14 9.32 -18.94
CA SER A 524 7.70 10.68 -18.81
C SER A 524 7.07 11.50 -17.67
N PRO A 525 7.77 12.50 -17.12
CA PRO A 525 7.24 13.35 -16.04
C PRO A 525 6.01 14.14 -16.52
N ILE A 526 4.94 14.17 -15.72
CA ILE A 526 3.71 14.91 -16.03
C ILE A 526 3.30 15.83 -14.86
N ASP A 527 3.22 17.12 -15.18
CA ASP A 527 2.67 18.17 -14.32
C ASP A 527 1.27 18.58 -14.79
N VAL A 528 0.44 19.05 -13.85
CA VAL A 528 -0.87 19.63 -14.19
C VAL A 528 -0.97 21.05 -13.63
N ILE A 529 -1.36 22.00 -14.47
CA ILE A 529 -1.77 23.35 -14.08
C ILE A 529 -3.29 23.43 -14.22
N SER A 530 -3.98 23.63 -13.10
CA SER A 530 -5.43 23.76 -13.06
C SER A 530 -5.81 25.23 -12.93
N LEU A 531 -6.59 25.74 -13.88
CA LEU A 531 -7.15 27.10 -13.87
C LEU A 531 -8.62 27.03 -13.43
N GLY A 532 -8.92 27.44 -12.19
CA GLY A 532 -10.28 27.42 -11.63
C GLY A 532 -10.90 26.01 -11.59
N GLY A 533 -10.08 24.96 -11.52
CA GLY A 533 -10.53 23.60 -11.84
C GLY A 533 -11.43 22.93 -10.81
N VAL A 534 -12.42 22.18 -11.28
CA VAL A 534 -13.32 21.38 -10.44
C VAL A 534 -12.97 19.90 -10.58
N MET A 535 -12.06 19.43 -9.72
CA MET A 535 -11.49 18.08 -9.78
C MET A 535 -11.99 17.17 -8.64
N SER A 536 -12.15 15.89 -8.95
CA SER A 536 -12.54 14.84 -8.02
C SER A 536 -11.37 14.35 -7.18
N ALA A 537 -11.62 14.09 -5.89
CA ALA A 537 -10.66 13.44 -5.01
C ALA A 537 -10.39 11.95 -5.36
N ASN A 538 -11.10 11.41 -6.35
CA ASN A 538 -10.89 10.05 -6.85
C ASN A 538 -9.70 9.95 -7.82
N ASN A 539 -9.19 11.06 -8.37
CA ASN A 539 -8.02 11.06 -9.24
C ASN A 539 -6.76 10.72 -8.42
N ASN A 540 -5.84 9.96 -9.00
CA ASN A 540 -4.61 9.59 -8.31
C ASN A 540 -3.52 10.67 -8.47
N PHE A 541 -3.66 11.76 -7.70
CA PHE A 541 -2.72 12.88 -7.70
C PHE A 541 -1.29 12.51 -7.25
N LEU A 542 -1.11 11.35 -6.60
CA LEU A 542 0.20 10.92 -6.10
C LEU A 542 1.16 10.48 -7.22
N ILE A 543 0.63 10.15 -8.40
CA ILE A 543 1.41 9.74 -9.58
C ILE A 543 1.98 10.96 -10.33
N LEU A 544 1.33 12.12 -10.23
CA LEU A 544 1.79 13.37 -10.83
C LEU A 544 3.11 13.80 -10.21
N GLU A 545 3.94 14.51 -10.99
CA GLU A 545 5.07 15.24 -10.41
C GLU A 545 4.53 16.35 -9.51
N HIS A 546 3.66 17.20 -10.07
CA HIS A 546 2.98 18.24 -9.31
C HIS A 546 1.62 18.64 -9.90
N LEU A 547 0.70 19.09 -9.05
CA LEU A 547 -0.53 19.79 -9.44
C LEU A 547 -0.50 21.23 -8.91
N TYR A 548 -0.46 22.21 -9.80
CA TYR A 548 -0.60 23.63 -9.48
C TYR A 548 -2.07 24.02 -9.67
N HIS A 549 -2.78 24.28 -8.57
CA HIS A 549 -4.20 24.64 -8.57
C HIS A 549 -4.37 26.15 -8.39
N LEU A 550 -4.48 26.88 -9.51
CA LEU A 550 -4.66 28.33 -9.57
C LEU A 550 -6.14 28.67 -9.43
N VAL A 551 -6.49 29.40 -8.37
CA VAL A 551 -7.89 29.72 -8.03
C VAL A 551 -7.98 31.18 -7.59
N GLY A 552 -8.99 31.90 -8.09
CA GLY A 552 -9.29 33.25 -7.63
C GLY A 552 -10.25 33.24 -6.42
N SER A 553 -10.09 34.20 -5.52
CA SER A 553 -10.95 34.36 -4.33
C SER A 553 -12.43 34.66 -4.64
N LYS A 554 -12.77 35.06 -5.88
CA LYS A 554 -14.15 35.26 -6.36
C LYS A 554 -14.61 34.14 -7.30
N ASP A 555 -13.84 33.07 -7.47
CA ASP A 555 -14.21 31.92 -8.29
C ASP A 555 -15.25 31.04 -7.57
N GLY A 556 -16.52 31.31 -7.84
CA GLY A 556 -17.64 30.53 -7.30
C GLY A 556 -17.71 29.09 -7.81
N VAL A 557 -17.09 28.76 -8.95
CA VAL A 557 -17.13 27.42 -9.54
C VAL A 557 -16.09 26.52 -8.88
N ALA A 558 -14.85 27.00 -8.73
CA ALA A 558 -13.80 26.29 -8.00
C ALA A 558 -14.20 26.02 -6.53
N ALA A 559 -14.90 26.98 -5.90
CA ALA A 559 -15.43 26.86 -4.54
C ALA A 559 -16.45 25.70 -4.37
N LEU A 560 -17.12 25.28 -5.45
CA LEU A 560 -18.04 24.12 -5.41
C LEU A 560 -17.29 22.79 -5.32
N GLY A 561 -15.99 22.74 -5.65
CA GLY A 561 -15.19 21.51 -5.66
C GLY A 561 -15.29 20.67 -4.38
N PRO A 562 -15.02 21.22 -3.18
CA PRO A 562 -15.16 20.49 -1.91
C PRO A 562 -16.60 20.12 -1.51
N PHE A 563 -17.60 20.75 -2.12
CA PHE A 563 -19.01 20.41 -1.92
C PHE A 563 -19.43 19.25 -2.83
N LEU A 564 -19.14 19.35 -4.13
CA LEU A 564 -19.41 18.32 -5.13
C LEU A 564 -18.58 17.05 -4.89
N PHE A 565 -17.35 17.19 -4.39
CA PHE A 565 -16.44 16.09 -4.09
C PHE A 565 -16.08 16.06 -2.60
N PRO A 566 -16.90 15.39 -1.75
CA PRO A 566 -16.66 15.35 -0.30
C PRO A 566 -15.26 14.89 0.08
N GLY A 567 -14.63 14.02 -0.72
CA GLY A 567 -13.26 13.56 -0.51
C GLY A 567 -12.18 14.65 -0.51
N ARG A 568 -12.46 15.87 -0.99
CA ARG A 568 -11.57 17.04 -0.87
C ARG A 568 -11.63 17.70 0.51
N ARG A 569 -12.58 17.33 1.38
CA ARG A 569 -12.70 17.88 2.74
C ARG A 569 -11.66 17.27 3.67
N LYS A 570 -11.16 18.06 4.62
CA LYS A 570 -10.06 17.72 5.54
C LYS A 570 -10.29 16.48 6.41
N TRP A 571 -11.55 16.08 6.65
CA TRP A 571 -11.87 14.89 7.44
C TRP A 571 -11.65 13.57 6.68
N PHE A 572 -11.64 13.58 5.35
CA PHE A 572 -11.29 12.40 4.54
C PHE A 572 -9.78 12.30 4.33
N ARG A 573 -9.02 12.12 5.42
CA ARG A 573 -7.54 12.15 5.42
C ARG A 573 -6.88 11.18 4.43
N LEU A 574 -7.55 10.07 4.12
CA LEU A 574 -7.08 9.01 3.22
C LEU A 574 -7.38 9.26 1.73
N SER A 575 -8.06 10.35 1.36
CA SER A 575 -8.32 10.64 -0.05
C SER A 575 -7.03 11.01 -0.79
N TYR A 576 -6.93 10.69 -2.08
CA TYR A 576 -5.76 11.04 -2.89
C TYR A 576 -5.45 12.54 -2.84
N TRP A 577 -6.49 13.38 -2.83
CA TRP A 577 -6.37 14.83 -2.69
C TRP A 577 -5.67 15.24 -1.39
N ASN A 578 -6.18 14.80 -0.23
CA ASN A 578 -5.62 15.19 1.07
C ASN A 578 -4.24 14.56 1.31
N ARG A 579 -3.97 13.37 0.78
CA ARG A 579 -2.65 12.74 0.81
C ARG A 579 -1.65 13.55 -0.02
N ALA A 580 -1.99 13.91 -1.24
CA ALA A 580 -1.13 14.69 -2.13
C ALA A 580 -0.87 16.11 -1.61
N LEU A 581 -1.87 16.77 -1.02
CA LEU A 581 -1.67 18.04 -0.30
C LEU A 581 -0.69 17.90 0.87
N ARG A 582 -0.86 16.88 1.74
CA ARG A 582 0.05 16.65 2.88
C ARG A 582 1.49 16.39 2.43
N LYS A 583 1.66 15.73 1.29
CA LYS A 583 2.95 15.38 0.68
C LYS A 583 3.56 16.52 -0.14
N GLY A 584 2.87 17.66 -0.29
CA GLY A 584 3.35 18.78 -1.09
C GLY A 584 3.29 18.58 -2.60
N LYS A 585 2.56 17.56 -3.09
CA LYS A 585 2.32 17.31 -4.53
C LYS A 585 1.23 18.17 -5.15
N ILE A 586 0.48 18.90 -4.33
CA ILE A 586 -0.55 19.85 -4.76
C ILE A 586 -0.20 21.20 -4.14
N SER A 587 -0.14 22.24 -4.96
CA SER A 587 -0.04 23.63 -4.52
C SER A 587 -1.30 24.38 -4.86
N GLU A 588 -1.94 24.99 -3.87
CA GLU A 588 -3.03 25.92 -4.10
C GLU A 588 -2.44 27.32 -4.27
N VAL A 589 -2.68 27.96 -5.42
CA VAL A 589 -2.13 29.26 -5.81
C VAL A 589 -3.28 30.26 -5.91
N ASP A 590 -3.23 31.32 -5.10
CA ASP A 590 -4.26 32.37 -5.10
C ASP A 590 -4.00 33.39 -6.23
N LEU A 591 -5.00 33.58 -7.10
CA LEU A 591 -4.98 34.57 -8.18
C LEU A 591 -5.48 35.96 -7.74
N GLY A 592 -5.87 36.13 -6.47
CA GLY A 592 -6.44 37.37 -5.95
C GLY A 592 -7.95 37.50 -6.24
N PRO A 593 -8.51 38.71 -6.39
CA PRO A 593 -9.96 38.96 -6.54
C PRO A 593 -10.53 38.62 -7.93
N VAL A 594 -10.10 37.50 -8.50
CA VAL A 594 -10.44 37.01 -9.84
C VAL A 594 -11.64 36.05 -9.79
N GLY A 595 -12.58 36.17 -10.74
CA GLY A 595 -13.74 35.28 -10.91
C GLY A 595 -13.45 34.10 -11.83
N HIS A 596 -14.45 33.25 -12.12
CA HIS A 596 -14.24 32.05 -12.94
C HIS A 596 -14.14 32.33 -14.45
N GLN A 597 -15.20 32.92 -15.02
CA GLN A 597 -15.34 33.21 -16.46
C GLN A 597 -15.54 34.71 -16.70
N VAL A 598 -15.39 35.16 -17.95
CA VAL A 598 -15.66 36.56 -18.35
C VAL A 598 -17.15 36.94 -18.14
N PRO A 599 -17.45 38.20 -17.75
CA PRO A 599 -16.54 39.26 -17.32
C PRO A 599 -15.96 39.05 -15.90
N GLY A 600 -14.72 39.48 -15.67
CA GLY A 600 -13.99 39.38 -14.40
C GLY A 600 -13.27 38.05 -14.16
N GLY A 601 -13.21 37.17 -15.16
CA GLY A 601 -12.68 35.80 -15.07
C GLY A 601 -11.16 35.67 -15.09
N ILE A 602 -10.67 34.43 -14.97
CA ILE A 602 -9.23 34.07 -14.98
C ILE A 602 -8.55 34.48 -16.30
N MET A 603 -9.26 34.40 -17.41
CA MET A 603 -8.77 34.68 -18.77
C MET A 603 -9.19 36.07 -19.29
N ASP A 604 -9.73 36.95 -18.44
CA ASP A 604 -10.28 38.22 -18.89
C ASP A 604 -9.19 39.26 -19.22
N PRO A 605 -9.07 39.74 -20.47
CA PRO A 605 -8.13 40.80 -20.83
C PRO A 605 -8.56 42.20 -20.36
N ASN A 606 -9.85 42.39 -20.05
CA ASN A 606 -10.46 43.69 -19.74
C ASN A 606 -10.71 43.90 -18.23
N ALA A 607 -10.41 42.90 -17.39
CA ALA A 607 -10.49 43.01 -15.95
C ALA A 607 -9.08 43.18 -15.36
N PHE A 608 -8.91 44.11 -14.41
CA PHE A 608 -7.60 44.50 -13.89
C PHE A 608 -7.50 44.27 -12.39
N LEU A 609 -6.35 43.75 -11.97
CA LEU A 609 -5.95 43.66 -10.57
C LEU A 609 -5.55 45.05 -10.03
N PRO A 610 -5.50 45.24 -8.70
CA PRO A 610 -5.10 46.52 -8.08
C PRO A 610 -3.71 47.04 -8.49
N ASN A 611 -2.84 46.15 -8.97
CA ASN A 611 -1.49 46.48 -9.46
C ASN A 611 -1.49 46.99 -10.92
N GLY A 612 -2.65 47.09 -11.58
CA GLY A 612 -2.79 47.54 -12.98
C GLY A 612 -2.58 46.45 -14.04
N GLU A 613 -2.27 45.22 -13.64
CA GLU A 613 -2.15 44.05 -14.52
C GLU A 613 -3.54 43.50 -14.87
N SER A 614 -3.77 43.08 -16.12
CA SER A 614 -5.02 42.39 -16.46
C SER A 614 -5.05 40.98 -15.86
N HIS A 615 -6.25 40.44 -15.59
CA HIS A 615 -6.39 39.08 -15.07
C HIS A 615 -5.74 38.05 -16.00
N LEU A 616 -5.90 38.22 -17.32
CA LEU A 616 -5.24 37.40 -18.33
C LEU A 616 -3.72 37.45 -18.22
N GLN A 617 -3.15 38.65 -18.16
CA GLN A 617 -1.69 38.84 -18.08
C GLN A 617 -1.13 38.22 -16.80
N HIS A 618 -1.82 38.39 -15.67
CA HIS A 618 -1.45 37.80 -14.39
C HIS A 618 -1.42 36.27 -14.45
N THR A 619 -2.47 35.66 -15.01
CA THR A 619 -2.55 34.21 -15.18
C THR A 619 -1.43 33.67 -16.07
N ILE A 620 -1.15 34.33 -17.21
CA ILE A 620 -0.07 33.95 -18.12
C ILE A 620 1.30 34.04 -17.43
N ASN A 621 1.56 35.11 -16.68
CA ASN A 621 2.82 35.30 -15.96
C ASN A 621 3.06 34.18 -14.93
N LEU A 622 2.01 33.73 -14.24
CA LEU A 622 2.09 32.58 -13.33
C LEU A 622 2.34 31.27 -14.08
N ILE A 623 1.64 31.01 -15.18
CA ILE A 623 1.88 29.81 -16.01
C ILE A 623 3.33 29.76 -16.50
N LEU A 624 3.84 30.88 -17.02
CA LEU A 624 5.22 30.98 -17.49
C LEU A 624 6.21 30.70 -16.37
N SER A 625 5.98 31.25 -15.18
CA SER A 625 6.85 31.01 -14.03
C SER A 625 6.89 29.52 -13.65
N ILE A 626 5.75 28.80 -13.73
CA ILE A 626 5.66 27.37 -13.43
C ILE A 626 6.40 26.56 -14.50
N VAL A 627 6.07 26.80 -15.77
CA VAL A 627 6.61 26.06 -16.92
C VAL A 627 8.13 26.24 -17.07
N GLN A 628 8.65 27.41 -16.70
CA GLN A 628 10.09 27.72 -16.70
C GLN A 628 10.82 27.30 -15.41
N GLY A 629 10.13 26.67 -14.44
CA GLY A 629 10.71 26.24 -13.17
C GLY A 629 11.12 27.39 -12.24
N ARG A 630 10.61 28.60 -12.46
CA ARG A 630 10.87 29.81 -11.65
C ARG A 630 9.83 30.03 -10.55
N PHE A 631 8.72 29.30 -10.59
CA PHE A 631 7.66 29.41 -9.60
C PHE A 631 8.12 28.83 -8.26
N LEU A 632 8.49 29.71 -7.34
CA LEU A 632 8.71 29.35 -5.95
C LEU A 632 7.35 29.15 -5.31
N VAL A 633 6.95 27.89 -5.16
CA VAL A 633 5.76 27.54 -4.40
C VAL A 633 5.93 28.08 -2.99
N ALA A 634 5.12 29.07 -2.61
CA ALA A 634 4.97 29.51 -1.22
C ALA A 634 4.17 28.47 -0.42
N SER A 635 4.60 27.21 -0.46
CA SER A 635 4.25 26.27 0.59
C SER A 635 4.96 26.81 1.82
N PRO A 636 4.26 27.06 2.96
CA PRO A 636 4.96 27.45 4.17
C PRO A 636 6.07 26.41 4.38
N PRO A 637 7.36 26.81 4.37
CA PRO A 637 8.45 25.86 4.47
C PRO A 637 8.22 25.11 5.75
N ARG A 638 7.85 23.84 5.63
CA ARG A 638 7.67 23.01 6.80
C ARG A 638 9.06 22.87 7.38
N SER A 639 9.25 23.36 8.60
CA SER A 639 10.54 23.27 9.26
C SER A 639 10.95 21.80 9.32
N ARG A 640 12.11 21.47 8.73
CA ARG A 640 12.74 20.15 8.88
C ARG A 640 12.77 19.81 10.37
N GLN A 641 12.21 18.66 10.73
CA GLN A 641 12.35 18.13 12.08
C GLN A 641 13.71 17.47 12.19
N ASN A 642 14.53 17.90 13.15
CA ASN A 642 15.81 17.24 13.41
C ASN A 642 15.55 15.85 14.00
N SER A 643 16.24 14.85 13.45
CA SER A 643 16.26 13.49 13.99
C SER A 643 16.97 13.43 15.35
N ASN A 644 16.73 12.38 16.12
CA ASN A 644 17.50 12.15 17.34
C ASN A 644 18.97 11.83 17.01
N TYR A 645 19.25 11.12 15.91
CA TYR A 645 20.61 10.87 15.41
C TYR A 645 21.40 12.17 15.19
N GLU A 646 20.82 13.16 14.49
CA GLU A 646 21.46 14.47 14.29
C GLU A 646 21.70 15.23 15.61
N ARG A 647 20.87 14.99 16.63
CA ARG A 647 21.08 15.56 17.96
C ARG A 647 22.20 14.84 18.70
N TYR A 648 22.17 13.50 18.71
CA TYR A 648 23.15 12.66 19.40
C TYR A 648 24.56 12.87 18.85
N THR A 649 24.70 13.00 17.53
CA THR A 649 25.99 13.23 16.84
C THR A 649 26.58 14.63 17.07
N GLN A 650 25.89 15.53 17.78
CA GLN A 650 26.46 16.80 18.25
C GLN A 650 27.48 16.60 19.38
N ALA A 651 27.38 15.51 20.13
CA ALA A 651 28.39 15.15 21.11
C ALA A 651 29.55 14.41 20.42
N ASP A 652 30.77 14.92 20.58
CA ASP A 652 31.95 14.40 19.89
C ASP A 652 32.22 12.91 20.21
N PHE A 653 31.93 12.45 21.43
CA PHE A 653 32.15 11.06 21.85
C PHE A 653 31.28 10.02 21.11
N ASN A 654 30.26 10.47 20.36
CA ASN A 654 29.46 9.62 19.49
C ASN A 654 30.05 9.46 18.08
N ARG A 655 31.13 10.19 17.74
CA ARG A 655 31.79 10.14 16.43
C ARG A 655 32.99 9.20 16.49
N PRO A 656 33.18 8.31 15.50
CA PRO A 656 34.35 7.42 15.49
C PRO A 656 35.70 8.15 15.51
N THR A 657 35.78 9.33 14.90
CA THR A 657 37.00 10.17 14.83
C THR A 657 37.46 10.71 16.19
N TYR A 658 36.59 10.67 17.21
CA TYR A 658 36.94 11.04 18.59
C TYR A 658 37.94 10.07 19.24
N TYR A 659 38.02 8.83 18.74
CA TYR A 659 38.84 7.77 19.31
C TYR A 659 40.07 7.47 18.44
N PRO A 660 41.25 8.01 18.76
CA PRO A 660 42.44 7.79 17.95
C PRO A 660 42.87 6.32 17.89
N LEU A 661 43.23 5.85 16.71
CA LEU A 661 43.65 4.46 16.49
C LEU A 661 45.01 4.12 17.11
N THR A 662 45.83 5.13 17.40
CA THR A 662 47.14 4.98 18.07
C THR A 662 47.02 4.66 19.56
N GLN A 663 45.87 4.96 20.19
CA GLN A 663 45.64 4.64 21.59
C GLN A 663 45.27 3.16 21.76
N THR A 664 45.90 2.53 22.76
CA THR A 664 45.68 1.12 23.11
C THR A 664 45.44 0.94 24.61
N VAL A 665 44.98 -0.25 24.99
CA VAL A 665 44.63 -0.64 26.36
C VAL A 665 45.54 -1.77 26.85
N ASP A 666 45.64 -1.95 28.16
CA ASP A 666 46.34 -3.09 28.74
C ASP A 666 45.49 -4.35 28.60
N LEU A 667 45.95 -5.29 27.77
CA LEU A 667 45.23 -6.54 27.47
C LEU A 667 45.13 -7.50 28.66
N ARG A 668 45.75 -7.19 29.81
CA ARG A 668 45.51 -7.92 31.07
C ARG A 668 44.13 -7.61 31.64
N TRP A 669 43.65 -6.39 31.44
CA TRP A 669 42.40 -5.86 32.02
C TRP A 669 41.30 -5.67 30.96
N TYR A 670 41.71 -5.48 29.70
CA TYR A 670 40.83 -5.27 28.56
C TYR A 670 40.94 -6.37 27.51
N ARG A 671 39.88 -6.52 26.70
CA ARG A 671 39.83 -7.42 25.55
C ARG A 671 39.23 -6.72 24.33
N PRO A 672 39.72 -7.01 23.11
CA PRO A 672 39.03 -6.57 21.89
C PRO A 672 37.66 -7.23 21.78
N ILE A 673 36.69 -6.55 21.18
CA ILE A 673 35.32 -7.07 21.03
C ILE A 673 35.27 -8.21 19.98
N GLY A 674 35.99 -8.05 18.86
CA GLY A 674 36.12 -9.06 17.81
C GLY A 674 37.54 -9.08 17.23
N SER A 675 37.85 -10.10 16.42
CA SER A 675 39.17 -10.28 15.79
C SER A 675 39.43 -9.26 14.68
N TRP A 676 38.41 -8.93 13.90
CA TRP A 676 38.44 -7.88 12.90
C TRP A 676 37.36 -6.85 13.21
N MET A 677 37.76 -5.59 13.33
CA MET A 677 36.86 -4.47 13.59
C MET A 677 37.24 -3.28 12.73
N GLY A 678 36.25 -2.50 12.30
CA GLY A 678 36.50 -1.31 11.52
C GLY A 678 35.27 -0.48 11.25
N ARG A 679 35.51 0.67 10.62
CA ARG A 679 34.45 1.59 10.17
C ARG A 679 34.13 1.30 8.71
N LEU A 680 32.86 1.08 8.42
CA LEU A 680 32.38 0.95 7.04
C LEU A 680 32.37 2.33 6.39
N ILE A 681 32.86 2.39 5.15
CA ILE A 681 32.90 3.59 4.33
C ILE A 681 32.25 3.24 2.99
N LEU A 682 31.19 3.98 2.64
CA LEU A 682 30.56 3.83 1.33
C LEU A 682 31.52 4.36 0.24
N PRO A 683 31.82 3.59 -0.82
CA PRO A 683 32.70 4.06 -1.89
C PRO A 683 32.09 5.25 -2.62
N LEU A 684 32.93 6.10 -3.21
CA LEU A 684 32.42 7.12 -4.14
C LEU A 684 31.89 6.46 -5.42
N PRO A 685 30.94 7.07 -6.16
CA PRO A 685 30.41 6.50 -7.39
C PRO A 685 31.50 6.07 -8.39
N GLU A 686 32.57 6.85 -8.54
CA GLU A 686 33.71 6.51 -9.40
C GLU A 686 34.60 5.36 -8.88
N GLU A 687 34.58 5.06 -7.58
CA GLU A 687 35.38 3.99 -6.97
C GLU A 687 34.67 2.64 -7.02
N ARG A 688 33.34 2.65 -7.17
CA ARG A 688 32.45 1.49 -6.96
C ARG A 688 32.84 0.26 -7.80
N ASP A 689 33.16 0.46 -9.07
CA ASP A 689 33.56 -0.62 -9.99
C ASP A 689 34.88 -1.29 -9.58
N SER A 690 35.78 -0.52 -8.95
CA SER A 690 37.08 -1.02 -8.48
C SER A 690 36.97 -1.70 -7.11
N VAL A 691 36.10 -1.19 -6.23
CA VAL A 691 35.93 -1.69 -4.86
C VAL A 691 35.11 -2.97 -4.85
N GLN A 692 34.06 -3.08 -5.66
CA GLN A 692 33.15 -4.23 -5.74
C GLN A 692 32.65 -4.69 -4.35
N GLY A 693 32.15 -3.75 -3.57
CA GLY A 693 31.80 -3.90 -2.16
C GLY A 693 31.90 -2.56 -1.46
N VAL A 694 32.44 -2.55 -0.23
CA VAL A 694 32.64 -1.32 0.54
C VAL A 694 34.06 -1.18 1.04
N TRP A 695 34.46 0.02 1.47
CA TRP A 695 35.71 0.23 2.16
C TRP A 695 35.56 -0.10 3.66
N LEU A 696 36.57 -0.74 4.24
CA LEU A 696 36.72 -0.91 5.68
C LEU A 696 37.97 -0.17 6.15
N GLU A 697 37.81 0.84 6.99
CA GLU A 697 38.92 1.41 7.75
C GLU A 697 39.19 0.51 8.95
N VAL A 698 40.31 -0.21 8.92
CA VAL A 698 40.61 -1.25 9.92
C VAL A 698 40.98 -0.60 11.25
N HIS A 699 40.21 -0.89 12.29
CA HIS A 699 40.44 -0.38 13.65
C HIS A 699 41.10 -1.41 14.56
N HIS A 700 40.91 -2.69 14.25
CA HIS A 700 41.58 -3.83 14.87
C HIS A 700 41.64 -4.97 13.87
N ALA A 701 42.74 -5.71 13.88
CA ALA A 701 43.00 -6.84 13.01
C ALA A 701 43.52 -8.03 13.82
N GLU A 702 43.33 -9.22 13.28
CA GLU A 702 43.87 -10.45 13.85
C GLU A 702 45.40 -10.45 13.86
N ALA A 703 45.99 -11.26 14.75
CA ALA A 703 47.43 -11.39 14.90
C ALA A 703 48.11 -11.71 13.56
N GLY A 704 49.14 -10.96 13.19
CA GLY A 704 49.84 -11.06 11.90
C GLY A 704 49.38 -10.05 10.84
N TYR A 705 48.28 -9.33 11.06
CA TYR A 705 47.76 -8.29 10.15
C TYR A 705 47.70 -6.90 10.78
N GLU A 706 48.43 -6.66 11.87
CA GLU A 706 48.42 -5.41 12.64
C GLU A 706 48.84 -4.20 11.79
N ALA A 707 49.67 -4.42 10.76
CA ALA A 707 50.07 -3.38 9.81
C ALA A 707 48.91 -2.76 9.04
N LEU A 708 47.76 -3.45 8.94
CA LEU A 708 46.55 -2.94 8.28
C LEU A 708 45.75 -1.97 9.15
N VAL A 709 46.00 -1.91 10.47
CA VAL A 709 45.28 -0.99 11.36
C VAL A 709 45.53 0.47 10.93
N GLY A 710 44.45 1.22 10.75
CA GLY A 710 44.44 2.58 10.22
C GLY A 710 44.45 2.68 8.69
N GLN A 711 44.54 1.56 7.97
CA GLN A 711 44.43 1.53 6.51
C GLN A 711 42.98 1.30 6.06
N ARG A 712 42.67 1.78 4.86
CA ARG A 712 41.44 1.42 4.14
C ARG A 712 41.71 0.18 3.29
N VAL A 713 40.91 -0.86 3.49
CA VAL A 713 40.96 -2.10 2.73
C VAL A 713 39.60 -2.37 2.11
N MET A 714 39.56 -3.08 0.99
CA MET A 714 38.29 -3.48 0.37
C MET A 714 37.64 -4.57 1.20
N LEU A 715 36.32 -4.50 1.40
CA LEU A 715 35.51 -5.53 2.03
C LEU A 715 34.51 -6.07 1.01
N ARG A 716 34.57 -7.37 0.74
CA ARG A 716 33.81 -8.04 -0.32
C ARG A 716 33.13 -9.31 0.19
N TRP A 717 32.10 -9.73 -0.54
CA TRP A 717 31.50 -11.05 -0.36
C TRP A 717 32.39 -12.13 -0.98
N VAL A 718 32.50 -13.28 -0.31
CA VAL A 718 33.19 -14.45 -0.88
C VAL A 718 32.47 -14.97 -2.14
N GLU A 719 33.23 -15.45 -3.12
CA GLU A 719 32.71 -15.99 -4.40
C GLU A 719 32.18 -17.43 -4.27
N GLN A 720 31.41 -17.71 -3.21
CA GLN A 720 30.72 -19.00 -3.06
C GLN A 720 29.30 -18.91 -3.63
N PRO A 721 28.81 -19.90 -4.40
CA PRO A 721 27.49 -19.84 -5.04
C PRO A 721 26.35 -19.50 -4.08
N GLN A 722 26.33 -20.11 -2.89
CA GLN A 722 25.27 -19.88 -1.89
C GLN A 722 25.26 -18.45 -1.32
N VAL A 723 26.44 -17.82 -1.21
CA VAL A 723 26.56 -16.43 -0.73
C VAL A 723 26.12 -15.47 -1.84
N GLN A 724 26.59 -15.73 -3.06
CA GLN A 724 26.25 -14.92 -4.23
C GLN A 724 24.76 -14.98 -4.60
N ASP A 725 24.12 -16.15 -4.45
CA ASP A 725 22.66 -16.29 -4.62
C ASP A 725 21.89 -15.44 -3.61
N MET A 726 22.33 -15.44 -2.34
CA MET A 726 21.72 -14.64 -1.30
C MET A 726 21.90 -13.14 -1.57
N VAL A 727 23.12 -12.71 -1.91
CA VAL A 727 23.42 -11.30 -2.22
C VAL A 727 22.56 -10.83 -3.38
N ARG A 728 22.55 -11.55 -4.52
CA ARG A 728 21.72 -11.22 -5.68
C ARG A 728 20.23 -11.13 -5.35
N ALA A 729 19.73 -11.99 -4.46
CA ALA A 729 18.31 -12.01 -4.11
C ALA A 729 17.83 -10.77 -3.36
N VAL A 730 18.74 -9.96 -2.81
CA VAL A 730 18.43 -8.74 -2.05
C VAL A 730 19.15 -7.49 -2.59
N THR A 731 19.83 -7.62 -3.72
CA THR A 731 20.41 -6.50 -4.46
C THR A 731 19.30 -5.82 -5.27
N HIS A 732 19.12 -4.51 -5.07
CA HIS A 732 18.07 -3.74 -5.74
C HIS A 732 18.57 -2.37 -6.17
N ASP A 733 17.93 -1.82 -7.21
CA ASP A 733 18.07 -0.41 -7.54
C ASP A 733 17.32 0.41 -6.49
N VAL A 734 17.90 1.51 -6.02
CA VAL A 734 17.32 2.36 -4.98
C VAL A 734 16.84 3.67 -5.60
N HIS A 735 15.53 3.88 -5.56
CA HIS A 735 14.84 5.07 -6.02
C HIS A 735 13.82 5.49 -4.97
N PHE A 736 14.01 6.66 -4.39
CA PHE A 736 13.16 7.09 -3.30
C PHE A 736 11.71 7.26 -3.75
N SER A 737 10.81 6.58 -3.05
CA SER A 737 9.39 6.83 -3.15
C SER A 737 9.07 8.24 -2.65
N VAL A 738 7.91 8.77 -3.04
CA VAL A 738 7.42 10.07 -2.56
C VAL A 738 7.38 10.11 -1.02
N ASP A 739 7.04 8.99 -0.39
CA ASP A 739 7.02 8.87 1.07
C ASP A 739 8.43 8.94 1.66
N ALA A 740 9.41 8.26 1.05
CA ALA A 740 10.82 8.30 1.48
C ALA A 740 11.37 9.73 1.35
N THR A 741 11.20 10.37 0.18
CA THR A 741 11.63 11.76 -0.03
C THR A 741 10.99 12.72 0.98
N TYR A 742 9.70 12.54 1.25
CA TYR A 742 8.98 13.39 2.20
C TYR A 742 9.46 13.20 3.64
N SER A 743 9.64 11.95 4.08
CA SER A 743 10.06 11.62 5.45
C SER A 743 11.52 11.98 5.72
N THR A 744 12.41 11.84 4.73
CA THR A 744 13.77 12.40 4.75
C THR A 744 13.73 13.92 4.93
N GLN A 745 12.95 14.63 4.12
CA GLN A 745 12.97 16.10 4.12
C GLN A 745 12.30 16.73 5.35
N TYR A 746 11.23 16.11 5.86
CA TYR A 746 10.35 16.74 6.85
C TYR A 746 10.00 15.85 8.07
N GLY A 747 10.31 14.56 8.04
CA GLY A 747 9.82 13.56 9.01
C GLY A 747 10.80 13.21 10.14
N GLY A 748 12.01 13.77 10.17
CA GLY A 748 13.01 13.54 11.22
C GLY A 748 13.49 12.08 11.34
N THR A 749 13.26 11.28 10.30
CA THR A 749 13.67 9.88 10.21
C THR A 749 14.93 9.78 9.37
N ILE A 750 15.86 8.90 9.74
CA ILE A 750 17.07 8.66 8.96
C ILE A 750 16.79 7.65 7.87
N HIS A 751 17.16 7.99 6.63
CA HIS A 751 17.04 7.17 5.42
C HIS A 751 18.40 7.03 4.74
N PRO A 752 18.62 6.02 3.87
CA PRO A 752 19.87 5.83 3.13
C PRO A 752 19.99 6.83 1.96
N ASP A 753 19.95 8.14 2.25
CA ASP A 753 19.86 9.20 1.24
C ASP A 753 21.05 9.16 0.25
N ARG A 754 22.23 8.72 0.72
CA ARG A 754 23.44 8.56 -0.08
C ARG A 754 23.32 7.49 -1.17
N LEU A 755 22.36 6.59 -1.04
CA LEU A 755 22.08 5.51 -2.00
C LEU A 755 20.93 5.85 -2.95
N ASN A 756 20.28 7.01 -2.81
CA ASN A 756 19.21 7.37 -3.72
C ASN A 756 19.72 7.50 -5.16
N HIS A 757 19.02 6.89 -6.11
CA HIS A 757 19.36 6.72 -7.52
C HIS A 757 20.53 5.78 -7.83
N TRP A 758 21.05 5.04 -6.84
CA TRP A 758 22.05 4.01 -7.10
C TRP A 758 21.38 2.74 -7.65
N GLN A 759 22.02 2.12 -8.65
CA GLN A 759 21.58 0.85 -9.21
C GLN A 759 22.31 -0.32 -8.54
N GLN A 760 21.67 -1.48 -8.44
CA GLN A 760 22.27 -2.72 -7.95
C GLN A 760 22.95 -2.56 -6.57
N VAL A 761 22.30 -1.86 -5.64
CA VAL A 761 22.82 -1.68 -4.28
C VAL A 761 22.82 -3.02 -3.55
N ASP A 762 23.99 -3.47 -3.12
CA ASP A 762 24.15 -4.75 -2.43
C ASP A 762 23.96 -4.63 -0.89
N PRO A 763 23.95 -5.74 -0.13
CA PRO A 763 23.78 -5.71 1.33
C PRO A 763 24.89 -5.01 2.12
N LEU A 764 26.13 -4.97 1.64
CA LEU A 764 27.23 -4.22 2.27
C LEU A 764 27.07 -2.72 2.00
N GLU A 765 26.78 -2.34 0.76
CA GLU A 765 26.52 -0.96 0.36
C GLU A 765 25.31 -0.39 1.09
N SER A 766 24.21 -1.16 1.20
CA SER A 766 23.03 -0.75 1.98
C SER A 766 23.36 -0.52 3.45
N LEU A 767 24.24 -1.32 4.05
CA LEU A 767 24.67 -1.15 5.43
C LEU A 767 25.55 0.10 5.57
N ALA A 768 26.62 0.22 4.76
CA ALA A 768 27.53 1.36 4.82
C ALA A 768 26.83 2.70 4.53
N GLY A 769 25.86 2.71 3.60
CA GLY A 769 25.10 3.89 3.17
C GLY A 769 23.86 4.22 4.02
N SER A 770 23.61 3.49 5.13
CA SER A 770 22.38 3.63 5.93
C SER A 770 22.27 4.96 6.69
N HIS A 771 23.39 5.57 7.06
CA HIS A 771 23.43 6.88 7.72
C HIS A 771 23.82 7.99 6.75
N PRO A 772 23.64 9.28 7.11
CA PRO A 772 24.15 10.40 6.32
C PRO A 772 25.69 10.46 6.23
N GLU A 773 26.39 9.83 7.19
CA GLU A 773 27.85 9.86 7.33
C GLU A 773 28.40 8.43 7.47
N ASP A 774 29.70 8.24 7.21
CA ASP A 774 30.39 6.96 7.41
C ASP A 774 30.78 6.76 8.88
N ASP A 775 29.82 6.41 9.73
CA ASP A 775 30.01 6.29 11.18
C ASP A 775 29.71 4.90 11.77
N LEU A 776 29.33 3.93 10.93
CA LEU A 776 29.03 2.58 11.36
C LEU A 776 30.30 1.77 11.67
N LEU A 777 30.48 1.46 12.95
CA LEU A 777 31.50 0.53 13.42
C LEU A 777 30.96 -0.90 13.43
N VAL A 778 31.75 -1.81 12.87
CA VAL A 778 31.39 -3.23 12.76
C VAL A 778 32.52 -4.13 13.21
N MET A 779 32.16 -5.33 13.69
CA MET A 779 33.06 -6.48 13.71
C MET A 779 32.68 -7.44 12.59
N LEU A 780 33.67 -8.13 12.03
CA LEU A 780 33.45 -9.19 11.05
C LEU A 780 33.27 -10.51 11.80
N ASP A 781 32.10 -11.13 11.63
CA ASP A 781 31.78 -12.42 12.24
C ASP A 781 32.12 -13.56 11.26
N GLY A 782 32.69 -14.65 11.78
CA GLY A 782 33.15 -15.78 10.97
C GLY A 782 34.56 -15.63 10.39
N PRO A 783 34.97 -16.55 9.49
CA PRO A 783 36.30 -16.54 8.89
C PRO A 783 36.47 -15.39 7.90
N VAL A 784 37.59 -14.66 8.00
CA VAL A 784 37.95 -13.57 7.09
C VAL A 784 39.13 -14.01 6.22
N ASN A 785 38.93 -14.07 4.90
CA ASN A 785 40.01 -14.38 3.97
C ASN A 785 40.67 -13.08 3.51
N VAL A 786 41.99 -12.97 3.68
CA VAL A 786 42.78 -11.80 3.26
C VAL A 786 43.45 -12.10 1.92
N ALA A 787 43.26 -11.23 0.93
CA ALA A 787 43.94 -11.30 -0.36
C ALA A 787 44.70 -9.99 -0.64
N ILE A 788 45.92 -10.12 -1.15
CA ILE A 788 46.72 -8.98 -1.64
C ILE A 788 46.57 -8.94 -3.16
N LEU A 789 45.92 -7.89 -3.67
CA LEU A 789 45.74 -7.68 -5.09
C LEU A 789 46.99 -7.01 -5.69
N GLY A 790 47.58 -7.66 -6.70
CA GLY A 790 48.75 -7.15 -7.44
C GLY A 790 48.37 -6.05 -8.45
N ASN A 791 49.32 -5.14 -8.73
CA ASN A 791 49.13 -3.93 -9.53
C ASN A 791 48.42 -4.12 -10.88
N ALA A 792 47.40 -3.29 -11.12
CA ALA A 792 47.22 -2.69 -12.45
C ALA A 792 48.29 -1.62 -12.63
N ALA A 793 49.06 -1.70 -13.72
CA ALA A 793 50.09 -0.73 -14.05
C ALA A 793 49.46 0.64 -14.38
N SER A 794 49.37 1.55 -13.40
CA SER A 794 49.14 2.96 -13.69
C SER A 794 50.46 3.58 -14.14
N GLY A 795 50.57 3.87 -15.44
CA GLY A 795 51.70 4.59 -16.03
C GLY A 795 51.74 6.04 -15.56
N ASN A 796 52.17 6.28 -14.32
CA ASN A 796 52.72 7.54 -13.83
C ASN A 796 53.27 7.36 -12.40
N GLY A 797 54.52 6.91 -12.29
CA GLY A 797 55.57 7.37 -11.36
C GLY A 797 55.29 7.60 -9.86
N THR A 798 54.15 7.22 -9.30
CA THR A 798 53.85 7.34 -7.87
C THR A 798 53.69 5.94 -7.27
N SER A 799 54.34 5.73 -6.14
CA SER A 799 54.53 4.44 -5.46
C SER A 799 53.26 3.58 -5.44
N SER A 800 53.31 2.46 -6.15
CA SER A 800 52.30 1.42 -6.12
C SER A 800 52.14 0.89 -4.68
N ARG A 801 50.94 1.03 -4.11
CA ARG A 801 50.53 0.31 -2.90
C ARG A 801 49.75 -0.91 -3.33
N SER A 802 50.20 -2.11 -2.95
CA SER A 802 49.39 -3.32 -3.05
C SER A 802 48.07 -3.12 -2.32
N GLN A 803 46.95 -3.31 -3.01
CA GLN A 803 45.63 -3.12 -2.41
C GLN A 803 45.19 -4.42 -1.74
N THR A 804 44.74 -4.33 -0.49
CA THR A 804 44.29 -5.50 0.29
C THR A 804 42.76 -5.60 0.24
N ALA A 805 42.26 -6.82 0.05
CA ALA A 805 40.84 -7.15 0.10
C ALA A 805 40.56 -8.20 1.18
N LEU A 806 39.49 -7.98 1.95
CA LEU A 806 38.94 -8.89 2.94
C LEU A 806 37.65 -9.50 2.39
N TYR A 807 37.52 -10.83 2.47
CA TYR A 807 36.34 -11.55 2.01
C TYR A 807 35.60 -12.18 3.18
N ILE A 808 34.28 -11.95 3.22
CA ILE A 808 33.36 -12.43 4.26
C ILE A 808 32.21 -13.22 3.66
N ASP A 809 31.61 -14.11 4.45
CA ASP A 809 30.43 -14.92 4.09
C ASP A 809 29.19 -14.61 4.97
N ARG A 810 29.34 -13.73 5.96
CA ARG A 810 28.29 -13.25 6.87
C ARG A 810 28.21 -11.73 6.84
N GLN A 811 27.03 -11.19 7.13
CA GLN A 811 26.85 -9.75 7.31
C GLN A 811 27.68 -9.24 8.50
N PRO A 812 28.40 -8.11 8.38
CA PRO A 812 29.08 -7.49 9.51
C PRO A 812 28.14 -7.17 10.68
N VAL A 813 28.64 -7.32 11.91
CA VAL A 813 27.88 -7.06 13.13
C VAL A 813 28.19 -5.68 13.65
N GLN A 814 27.17 -4.82 13.79
CA GLN A 814 27.33 -3.47 14.34
C GLN A 814 27.71 -3.52 15.82
N ILE A 815 28.72 -2.74 16.20
CA ILE A 815 29.28 -2.68 17.55
C ILE A 815 29.45 -1.23 18.03
N THR A 816 29.59 -1.07 19.34
CA THR A 816 30.00 0.17 20.00
C THR A 816 31.29 -0.07 20.78
N GLY A 817 32.29 0.76 20.55
CA GLY A 817 33.63 0.65 21.15
C GLY A 817 34.57 -0.31 20.39
N ARG A 818 35.81 -0.40 20.87
CA ARG A 818 36.84 -1.34 20.36
C ARG A 818 37.22 -2.40 21.38
N TYR A 819 37.16 -2.05 22.66
CA TYR A 819 37.56 -2.89 23.76
C TYR A 819 36.48 -2.97 24.83
N TYR A 820 36.53 -4.04 25.62
CA TYR A 820 35.73 -4.17 26.83
C TYR A 820 36.57 -4.60 28.03
N ALA A 821 36.12 -4.20 29.23
CA ALA A 821 36.68 -4.62 30.51
C ALA A 821 35.55 -4.98 31.48
N LEU A 822 35.88 -5.71 32.55
CA LEU A 822 34.97 -6.07 33.62
C LEU A 822 35.36 -5.29 34.89
N VAL A 823 34.48 -4.39 35.32
CA VAL A 823 34.79 -3.43 36.39
C VAL A 823 33.67 -3.29 37.42
N GLN A 824 34.01 -2.76 38.58
CA GLN A 824 33.06 -2.22 39.55
C GLN A 824 33.25 -0.70 39.64
N PHE A 825 32.16 0.06 39.66
CA PHE A 825 32.20 1.50 39.86
C PHE A 825 32.36 1.80 41.36
N ILE A 826 33.41 2.54 41.72
CA ILE A 826 33.72 2.83 43.13
C ILE A 826 33.11 4.17 43.55
N ALA A 827 33.42 5.23 42.83
CA ALA A 827 32.89 6.57 43.11
C ALA A 827 32.97 7.48 41.87
N PRO A 828 31.99 8.37 41.66
CA PRO A 828 32.11 9.48 40.72
C PRO A 828 33.12 10.51 41.24
N ILE A 829 33.87 11.13 40.31
CA ILE A 829 34.76 12.25 40.62
C ILE A 829 33.93 13.54 40.52
N ALA A 830 33.68 14.17 41.67
CA ALA A 830 32.81 15.33 41.79
C ALA A 830 33.15 16.47 40.81
N GLY A 831 32.12 17.04 40.17
CA GLY A 831 32.27 18.13 39.20
C GLY A 831 32.82 17.71 37.83
N THR A 832 33.00 16.41 37.59
CA THR A 832 33.48 15.85 36.32
C THR A 832 32.55 14.75 35.82
N ASP A 833 32.78 14.27 34.60
CA ASP A 833 32.14 13.09 34.03
C ASP A 833 32.99 11.82 34.20
N ARG A 834 33.89 11.78 35.18
CA ARG A 834 34.83 10.68 35.43
C ARG A 834 34.41 9.83 36.62
N PHE A 835 34.74 8.55 36.57
CA PHE A 835 34.49 7.58 37.62
C PHE A 835 35.77 6.82 37.94
N GLN A 836 36.01 6.61 39.23
CA GLN A 836 36.99 5.64 39.69
C GLN A 836 36.36 4.24 39.59
N VAL A 837 37.06 3.33 38.92
CA VAL A 837 36.64 1.94 38.75
C VAL A 837 37.73 0.98 39.22
N GLN A 838 37.29 -0.21 39.59
CA GLN A 838 38.14 -1.29 40.05
C GLN A 838 37.98 -2.48 39.11
N HIS A 839 39.07 -2.94 38.50
CA HIS A 839 39.04 -4.06 37.56
C HIS A 839 38.88 -5.41 38.27
N PHE A 840 38.18 -6.33 37.62
CA PHE A 840 38.05 -7.70 38.07
C PHE A 840 39.38 -8.44 37.98
N ASN A 841 39.74 -9.14 39.04
CA ASN A 841 40.95 -9.95 39.11
C ASN A 841 40.60 -11.44 38.93
N ALA A 842 41.04 -12.02 37.82
CA ALA A 842 40.77 -13.42 37.50
C ALA A 842 41.35 -14.41 38.53
N GLY A 843 42.42 -14.03 39.24
CA GLY A 843 43.10 -14.87 40.23
C GLY A 843 42.34 -14.96 41.55
N SER A 844 41.91 -13.82 42.11
CA SER A 844 41.13 -13.75 43.35
C SER A 844 39.63 -13.96 43.12
N ARG A 845 39.16 -13.78 41.88
CA ARG A 845 37.75 -13.72 41.48
C ARG A 845 36.96 -12.59 42.16
N GLN A 846 37.64 -11.50 42.51
CA GLN A 846 37.08 -10.31 43.17
C GLN A 846 37.42 -9.03 42.41
N PHE A 847 36.76 -7.93 42.75
CA PHE A 847 37.12 -6.58 42.26
C PHE A 847 38.23 -5.98 43.14
N ASP A 848 39.42 -6.57 43.08
CA ASP A 848 40.63 -6.12 43.80
C ASP A 848 41.83 -5.94 42.85
N GLY A 849 41.58 -5.82 41.54
CA GLY A 849 42.61 -5.68 40.51
C GLY A 849 43.22 -4.29 40.40
N TRP A 850 43.46 -3.83 39.18
CA TRP A 850 43.93 -2.47 38.93
C TRP A 850 42.81 -1.45 39.13
N THR A 851 43.12 -0.32 39.78
CA THR A 851 42.21 0.82 39.90
C THR A 851 42.49 1.83 38.78
N GLU A 852 41.45 2.20 38.04
CA GLU A 852 41.55 3.12 36.90
C GLU A 852 40.50 4.23 37.01
N VAL A 853 40.77 5.37 36.38
CA VAL A 853 39.77 6.41 36.15
C VAL A 853 39.27 6.31 34.73
N VAL A 854 37.97 6.10 34.56
CA VAL A 854 37.28 6.05 33.27
C VAL A 854 36.34 7.25 33.12
N ARG A 855 35.91 7.54 31.90
CA ARG A 855 35.02 8.66 31.59
C ARG A 855 33.65 8.18 31.14
N LEU A 856 32.59 8.76 31.69
CA LEU A 856 31.19 8.55 31.34
C LEU A 856 30.56 9.88 30.93
N PRO A 857 30.83 10.39 29.70
CA PRO A 857 30.27 11.67 29.25
C PRO A 857 28.74 11.68 29.36
N PRO A 858 28.11 12.83 29.67
CA PRO A 858 26.66 12.96 29.71
C PRO A 858 26.07 12.78 28.31
N VAL A 859 25.01 11.98 28.21
CA VAL A 859 24.34 11.71 26.92
C VAL A 859 23.34 12.82 26.58
N ILE A 860 23.01 12.93 25.29
CA ILE A 860 22.03 13.89 24.80
C ILE A 860 20.63 13.28 24.89
N ALA A 861 19.68 14.04 25.46
CA ALA A 861 18.28 13.63 25.54
C ALA A 861 17.60 13.62 24.17
N ASN A 862 16.69 12.67 23.98
CA ASN A 862 15.90 12.54 22.76
C ASN A 862 14.87 13.70 22.59
N GLN A 863 14.11 13.70 21.50
CA GLN A 863 13.07 14.71 21.21
C GLN A 863 11.99 14.86 22.28
N ASN A 864 11.79 13.84 23.10
CA ASN A 864 10.84 13.84 24.22
C ASN A 864 11.50 14.19 25.57
N GLY A 865 12.79 14.56 25.57
CA GLY A 865 13.53 14.89 26.79
C GLY A 865 13.98 13.67 27.62
N VAL A 866 13.87 12.45 27.08
CA VAL A 866 14.31 11.21 27.74
C VAL A 866 15.80 10.97 27.45
N LEU A 867 16.57 10.64 28.48
CA LEU A 867 17.95 10.20 28.35
C LEU A 867 17.97 8.69 28.03
N PRO A 868 18.62 8.23 26.95
CA PRO A 868 18.72 6.80 26.63
C PRO A 868 19.42 5.99 27.73
N SER A 869 20.40 6.59 28.40
CA SER A 869 21.10 6.07 29.57
C SER A 869 21.55 7.23 30.49
N THR A 870 21.57 7.01 31.81
CA THR A 870 22.13 7.97 32.77
C THR A 870 23.21 7.32 33.62
N ALA A 871 24.18 8.11 34.09
CA ALA A 871 25.22 7.69 35.04
C ALA A 871 24.87 8.04 36.50
N ASN A 872 23.73 8.68 36.74
CA ASN A 872 23.28 9.06 38.09
C ASN A 872 23.14 7.82 38.97
N ASP A 873 23.75 7.83 40.15
CA ASP A 873 23.72 6.74 41.14
C ASP A 873 24.16 5.37 40.59
N LEU A 874 25.01 5.34 39.56
CA LEU A 874 25.46 4.09 38.93
C LEU A 874 26.27 3.21 39.91
N GLU A 875 27.09 3.82 40.76
CA GLU A 875 27.85 3.16 41.82
C GLU A 875 26.95 2.56 42.92
N HIS A 876 25.75 3.10 43.09
CA HIS A 876 24.72 2.62 44.02
C HIS A 876 23.74 1.63 43.37
N SER A 877 23.91 1.33 42.08
CA SER A 877 23.07 0.36 41.38
C SER A 877 23.16 -1.01 42.06
N PRO A 878 22.04 -1.74 42.24
CA PRO A 878 22.04 -3.07 42.87
C PRO A 878 22.88 -4.10 42.09
N LEU A 879 23.24 -3.81 40.84
CA LEU A 879 24.03 -4.70 39.99
C LEU A 879 25.55 -4.43 40.09
N ASN A 880 25.94 -3.30 40.69
CA ASN A 880 27.33 -2.87 40.78
C ASN A 880 28.19 -3.79 41.67
N GLU A 881 27.59 -4.48 42.65
CA GLU A 881 28.29 -5.51 43.46
C GLU A 881 28.82 -6.65 42.58
N THR A 882 28.05 -7.08 41.58
CA THR A 882 28.48 -8.13 40.64
C THR A 882 29.38 -7.60 39.52
N GLY A 883 29.38 -6.28 39.33
CA GLY A 883 30.13 -5.54 38.33
C GLY A 883 29.49 -5.45 36.96
N TRP A 884 30.16 -4.70 36.10
CA TRP A 884 29.71 -4.28 34.77
C TRP A 884 30.77 -4.56 33.73
N TYR A 885 30.35 -5.09 32.59
CA TYR A 885 31.15 -4.99 31.39
C TYR A 885 31.00 -3.57 30.82
N ILE A 886 32.13 -2.88 30.68
CA ILE A 886 32.21 -1.57 30.04
C ILE A 886 32.81 -1.75 28.64
N TYR A 887 32.22 -1.11 27.63
CA TYR A 887 32.70 -1.13 26.26
C TYR A 887 33.05 0.29 25.81
N GLY A 888 34.13 0.43 25.05
CA GLY A 888 34.60 1.75 24.61
C GLY A 888 35.99 1.74 24.01
N ALA A 889 36.61 2.92 24.03
CA ALA A 889 37.99 3.13 23.62
C ALA A 889 38.57 4.35 24.35
N LYS A 890 39.89 4.51 24.28
CA LYS A 890 40.56 5.70 24.82
C LYS A 890 40.37 6.91 23.92
N ASP A 891 40.16 8.06 24.54
CA ASP A 891 40.19 9.36 23.88
C ASP A 891 41.63 9.85 23.62
N THR A 892 41.77 11.07 23.09
CA THR A 892 43.07 11.70 22.82
C THR A 892 43.94 11.88 24.06
N ASP A 893 43.32 12.04 25.24
CA ASP A 893 44.00 12.21 26.52
C ASP A 893 44.41 10.87 27.16
N GLY A 894 44.10 9.74 26.49
CA GLY A 894 44.40 8.40 26.95
C GLY A 894 43.44 7.88 28.02
N CYS A 895 42.31 8.57 28.26
CA CYS A 895 41.29 8.15 29.22
C CYS A 895 40.29 7.20 28.54
N PHE A 896 39.96 6.07 29.18
CA PHE A 896 38.98 5.15 28.62
C PHE A 896 37.56 5.71 28.75
N VAL A 897 36.89 5.93 27.62
CA VAL A 897 35.52 6.45 27.58
C VAL A 897 34.54 5.29 27.46
N VAL A 898 33.64 5.18 28.44
CA VAL A 898 32.61 4.14 28.48
C VAL A 898 31.45 4.56 27.59
N GLN A 899 31.34 3.92 26.44
CA GLN A 899 30.29 4.15 25.45
C GLN A 899 29.10 3.20 25.66
N SER A 900 29.32 2.03 26.25
CA SER A 900 28.28 1.02 26.42
C SER A 900 28.46 0.19 27.70
N LEU A 901 27.35 -0.26 28.29
CA LEU A 901 27.27 -0.97 29.58
C LEU A 901 26.55 -2.31 29.44
N ALA A 902 27.01 -3.32 30.17
CA ALA A 902 26.30 -4.59 30.31
C ALA A 902 26.44 -5.15 31.74
N PRO A 903 25.34 -5.45 32.45
CA PRO A 903 25.40 -5.97 33.82
C PRO A 903 25.92 -7.41 33.82
N ARG A 904 27.03 -7.69 34.52
CA ARG A 904 27.66 -9.02 34.50
C ARG A 904 26.70 -10.12 34.93
N ALA A 905 25.92 -9.88 35.99
CA ALA A 905 24.96 -10.84 36.53
C ALA A 905 23.94 -11.37 35.51
N LEU A 906 23.56 -10.56 34.50
CA LEU A 906 22.57 -10.96 33.49
C LEU A 906 23.07 -12.08 32.57
N PHE A 907 24.36 -12.07 32.23
CA PHE A 907 24.92 -12.97 31.22
C PHE A 907 25.46 -14.28 31.80
N ARG A 908 25.68 -14.34 33.12
CA ARG A 908 26.22 -15.54 33.77
C ARG A 908 25.21 -16.68 33.64
N LEU A 909 25.73 -17.89 33.43
CA LEU A 909 24.93 -19.12 33.48
C LEU A 909 24.60 -19.50 34.95
N GLN A 910 24.07 -18.54 35.71
CA GLN A 910 23.67 -18.65 37.11
C GLN A 910 22.28 -18.03 37.24
N PRO A 911 21.21 -18.80 36.94
CA PRO A 911 19.86 -18.29 36.99
C PRO A 911 19.44 -18.07 38.45
N GLU A 912 18.68 -17.02 38.71
CA GLU A 912 18.04 -16.76 40.01
C GLU A 912 17.05 -17.87 40.37
N ARG A 913 16.43 -18.48 39.35
CA ARG A 913 15.45 -19.54 39.51
C ARG A 913 15.46 -20.49 38.32
N VAL A 914 15.25 -21.78 38.61
CA VAL A 914 14.96 -22.80 37.60
C VAL A 914 13.51 -23.26 37.74
N VAL A 915 12.77 -23.27 36.62
CA VAL A 915 11.36 -23.66 36.56
C VAL A 915 11.23 -24.90 35.68
N PHE A 916 10.80 -26.01 36.28
CA PHE A 916 10.62 -27.28 35.57
C PHE A 916 9.19 -27.45 35.04
N GLY A 917 9.06 -28.09 33.88
CA GLY A 917 7.80 -28.43 33.25
C GLY A 917 7.27 -27.34 32.33
N SER A 918 6.81 -27.75 31.14
CA SER A 918 6.30 -26.86 30.09
C SER A 918 5.16 -25.93 30.54
N ARG A 919 4.24 -26.38 31.40
CA ARG A 919 3.12 -25.55 31.89
C ARG A 919 3.58 -24.47 32.87
N ALA A 920 4.42 -24.80 33.84
CA ALA A 920 4.93 -23.84 34.82
C ALA A 920 5.87 -22.82 34.15
N SER A 921 6.75 -23.30 33.27
CA SER A 921 7.62 -22.47 32.43
C SER A 921 6.82 -21.45 31.60
N TYR A 922 5.76 -21.91 30.92
CA TYR A 922 4.92 -21.01 30.13
C TYR A 922 4.11 -20.02 31.00
N ARG A 923 3.67 -20.43 32.20
CA ARG A 923 3.01 -19.52 33.14
C ARG A 923 3.96 -18.39 33.56
N TYR A 924 5.21 -18.72 33.89
CA TYR A 924 6.24 -17.73 34.21
C TYR A 924 6.41 -16.72 33.07
N ILE A 925 6.64 -17.19 31.85
CA ILE A 925 6.86 -16.31 30.70
C ILE A 925 5.63 -15.43 30.44
N ARG A 926 4.43 -16.00 30.42
CA ARG A 926 3.22 -15.24 30.07
C ARG A 926 2.85 -14.19 31.13
N GLN A 927 3.05 -14.49 32.41
CA GLN A 927 2.54 -13.68 33.52
C GLN A 927 3.66 -13.01 34.32
N GLU A 928 4.49 -13.80 34.99
CA GLU A 928 5.48 -13.32 35.95
C GLU A 928 6.60 -12.49 35.30
N SER A 929 7.02 -12.84 34.06
CA SER A 929 8.12 -12.16 33.36
C SER A 929 7.84 -10.69 33.00
N TRP A 930 6.58 -10.25 33.08
CA TRP A 930 6.17 -8.86 32.83
C TRP A 930 5.35 -8.27 33.98
N ALA A 931 5.26 -8.98 35.10
CA ALA A 931 4.55 -8.52 36.29
C ALA A 931 5.28 -7.32 36.91
N ASP A 932 4.51 -6.40 37.46
CA ASP A 932 4.93 -5.23 38.25
C ASP A 932 6.15 -4.48 37.69
N SER A 933 6.21 -4.27 36.37
CA SER A 933 7.38 -3.67 35.70
C SER A 933 7.88 -2.41 36.39
N ALA A 934 6.98 -1.51 36.82
CA ALA A 934 7.34 -0.29 37.52
C ALA A 934 8.10 -0.55 38.83
N ALA A 935 7.67 -1.54 39.62
CA ALA A 935 8.34 -1.94 40.87
C ALA A 935 9.68 -2.69 40.64
N GLN A 936 9.91 -3.16 39.41
CA GLN A 936 11.14 -3.85 39.01
C GLN A 936 12.18 -2.91 38.37
N LYS A 937 11.93 -1.61 38.32
CA LYS A 937 12.87 -0.61 37.78
C LYS A 937 14.25 -0.72 38.44
N GLY A 938 15.30 -0.62 37.64
CA GLY A 938 16.70 -0.77 38.08
C GLY A 938 17.15 -2.22 38.32
N LYS A 939 16.27 -3.22 38.15
CA LYS A 939 16.56 -4.63 38.41
C LYS A 939 16.60 -5.45 37.11
N ILE A 940 17.26 -6.60 37.21
CA ILE A 940 17.24 -7.66 36.20
C ILE A 940 16.51 -8.89 36.74
N ALA A 941 16.19 -9.83 35.85
CA ALA A 941 15.83 -11.19 36.22
C ALA A 941 16.46 -12.20 35.25
N SER A 942 16.97 -13.31 35.76
CA SER A 942 17.55 -14.41 34.97
C SER A 942 16.92 -15.74 35.41
N VAL A 943 16.09 -16.35 34.56
CA VAL A 943 15.33 -17.57 34.91
C VAL A 943 15.47 -18.64 33.83
N LEU A 944 15.84 -19.86 34.24
CA LEU A 944 15.93 -21.02 33.35
C LEU A 944 14.65 -21.85 33.42
N CYS A 945 14.00 -22.04 32.28
CA CYS A 945 12.77 -22.80 32.10
C CYS A 945 13.05 -24.11 31.35
N VAL A 946 12.75 -25.27 31.94
CA VAL A 946 13.06 -26.59 31.35
C VAL A 946 11.76 -27.32 31.01
N GLY A 947 11.46 -27.44 29.71
CA GLY A 947 10.17 -27.97 29.26
C GLY A 947 9.98 -29.49 29.40
N GLY A 948 11.07 -30.26 29.28
CA GLY A 948 11.05 -31.72 29.13
C GLY A 948 11.05 -32.56 30.41
N GLN A 949 11.38 -31.96 31.56
CA GLN A 949 11.46 -32.66 32.86
C GLN A 949 10.23 -32.33 33.72
N LYS A 950 9.69 -33.33 34.43
CA LYS A 950 8.64 -33.12 35.43
C LYS A 950 9.26 -32.49 36.68
N ASP A 951 8.45 -31.74 37.42
CA ASP A 951 8.80 -30.91 38.59
C ASP A 951 9.82 -31.58 39.54
N GLU A 952 11.12 -31.36 39.28
CA GLU A 952 12.24 -31.91 40.04
C GLU A 952 13.01 -30.77 40.69
N GLN A 953 12.56 -30.33 41.87
CA GLN A 953 13.19 -29.26 42.65
C GLN A 953 14.43 -29.74 43.43
N ARG A 954 15.08 -30.81 42.99
CA ARG A 954 16.30 -31.34 43.61
C ARG A 954 17.50 -30.52 43.15
N THR A 955 18.41 -30.19 44.06
CA THR A 955 19.63 -29.41 43.76
C THR A 955 20.45 -30.03 42.62
N ASP A 956 20.55 -31.36 42.57
CA ASP A 956 21.27 -32.07 41.50
C ASP A 956 20.62 -31.87 40.12
N ALA A 957 19.28 -31.83 40.05
CA ALA A 957 18.54 -31.60 38.81
C ALA A 957 18.67 -30.15 38.33
N ILE A 958 18.68 -29.19 39.26
CA ILE A 958 18.95 -27.77 38.98
C ILE A 958 20.35 -27.62 38.38
N GLN A 959 21.37 -28.20 39.03
CA GLN A 959 22.75 -28.11 38.55
C GLN A 959 22.93 -28.83 37.21
N ALA A 960 22.28 -29.98 37.01
CA ALA A 960 22.29 -30.68 35.73
C ALA A 960 21.67 -29.85 34.61
N ALA A 961 20.55 -29.16 34.87
CA ALA A 961 19.91 -28.28 33.89
C ALA A 961 20.77 -27.07 33.51
N ILE A 962 21.50 -26.49 34.47
CA ILE A 962 22.46 -25.41 34.20
C ILE A 962 23.66 -25.95 33.42
N ASN A 963 24.20 -27.10 33.84
CA ASN A 963 25.33 -27.76 33.19
C ASN A 963 24.98 -28.31 31.79
N ASP A 964 23.71 -28.39 31.41
CA ASP A 964 23.35 -28.70 30.02
C ASP A 964 23.86 -27.61 29.06
N TRP A 965 24.00 -26.37 29.52
CA TRP A 965 24.53 -25.26 28.72
C TRP A 965 26.07 -25.24 28.75
N GLN A 966 26.68 -25.60 27.62
CA GLN A 966 28.13 -25.72 27.44
C GLN A 966 28.66 -24.65 26.49
N VAL A 967 29.96 -24.36 26.57
CA VAL A 967 30.63 -23.43 25.65
C VAL A 967 30.46 -23.91 24.21
N GLY A 968 30.03 -23.01 23.32
CA GLY A 968 29.68 -23.32 21.93
C GLY A 968 28.19 -23.59 21.70
N ASP A 969 27.39 -23.77 22.75
CA ASP A 969 25.94 -23.90 22.61
C ASP A 969 25.33 -22.61 22.03
N ARG A 970 24.39 -22.78 21.11
CA ARG A 970 23.67 -21.69 20.44
C ARG A 970 22.20 -21.75 20.80
N ALA A 971 21.58 -20.58 20.92
CA ALA A 971 20.15 -20.43 21.17
C ALA A 971 19.54 -19.34 20.27
N LEU A 972 18.31 -19.59 19.83
CA LEU A 972 17.51 -18.57 19.15
C LEU A 972 16.98 -17.58 20.19
N VAL A 973 17.27 -16.30 20.01
CA VAL A 973 16.76 -15.24 20.90
C VAL A 973 15.42 -14.74 20.34
N LEU A 974 14.42 -14.66 21.20
CA LEU A 974 13.21 -13.86 20.96
C LEU A 974 13.34 -12.59 21.80
N HIS A 975 13.44 -11.45 21.13
CA HIS A 975 13.59 -10.15 21.79
C HIS A 975 12.24 -9.42 21.80
N VAL A 976 11.83 -8.93 22.98
CA VAL A 976 10.66 -8.07 23.13
C VAL A 976 10.97 -6.92 24.07
N TYR A 977 10.66 -5.68 23.67
CA TYR A 977 10.71 -4.52 24.57
C TYR A 977 9.34 -3.86 24.78
N GLY A 978 9.23 -3.17 25.92
CA GLY A 978 8.11 -2.33 26.30
C GLY A 978 8.36 -0.82 26.16
N GLY A 979 7.44 -0.03 26.71
CA GLY A 979 7.37 1.42 26.51
C GLY A 979 8.02 2.24 27.62
N ILE A 980 8.13 3.54 27.35
CA ILE A 980 8.65 4.55 28.28
C ILE A 980 7.48 5.36 28.86
N GLY A 981 7.22 5.19 30.16
CA GLY A 981 6.22 5.90 30.96
C GLY A 981 6.80 7.01 31.83
N GLY A 982 6.10 7.38 32.90
CA GLY A 982 6.51 8.43 33.83
C GLY A 982 6.15 9.86 33.39
N ASN A 983 6.86 10.84 33.96
CA ASN A 983 6.73 12.27 33.62
C ASN A 983 7.15 12.55 32.18
N LYS A 984 8.19 11.85 31.69
CA LYS A 984 8.72 11.95 30.32
C LYS A 984 8.22 10.81 29.43
N ARG A 985 6.93 10.45 29.54
CA ARG A 985 6.34 9.37 28.75
C ARG A 985 6.46 9.62 27.25
N GLU A 986 6.64 8.56 26.47
CA GLU A 986 6.67 8.67 25.02
C GLU A 986 5.25 8.83 24.42
N PRO A 987 5.08 9.53 23.28
CA PRO A 987 3.76 9.74 22.66
C PRO A 987 3.01 8.43 22.36
N ALA A 988 3.73 7.38 21.97
CA ALA A 988 3.15 6.06 21.70
C ALA A 988 2.55 5.39 22.96
N ALA A 989 2.98 5.81 24.15
CA ALA A 989 2.46 5.36 25.44
C ALA A 989 1.38 6.28 26.03
N ALA A 990 0.82 7.22 25.23
CA ALA A 990 -0.26 8.10 25.68
C ALA A 990 -1.59 7.36 25.89
N THR A 991 -1.76 6.17 25.29
CA THR A 991 -2.91 5.30 25.49
C THR A 991 -2.54 4.15 26.44
N PRO A 992 -3.50 3.50 27.12
CA PRO A 992 -3.22 2.34 27.96
C PRO A 992 -2.71 1.11 27.18
N LEU A 993 -2.68 1.18 25.85
CA LEU A 993 -2.23 0.10 24.98
C LEU A 993 -0.85 0.46 24.40
N TYR A 994 0.15 -0.35 24.72
CA TYR A 994 1.49 -0.25 24.13
C TYR A 994 1.86 -1.56 23.46
N PHE A 995 2.17 -1.52 22.16
CA PHE A 995 2.40 -2.75 21.39
C PHE A 995 3.79 -3.35 21.61
N GLY A 996 4.82 -2.52 21.76
CA GLY A 996 6.21 -2.97 21.83
C GLY A 996 6.84 -3.26 20.47
N HIS A 997 7.98 -3.93 20.51
CA HIS A 997 8.75 -4.40 19.35
C HIS A 997 9.11 -5.87 19.52
N PHE A 998 9.32 -6.55 18.40
CA PHE A 998 9.73 -7.95 18.35
C PHE A 998 10.79 -8.15 17.28
N SER A 999 11.85 -8.87 17.63
CA SER A 999 12.88 -9.31 16.71
C SER A 999 13.48 -10.64 17.15
N TYR A 1000 14.30 -11.23 16.28
CA TYR A 1000 15.09 -12.41 16.60
C TYR A 1000 16.54 -12.04 16.92
N GLY A 1001 17.26 -12.99 17.48
CA GLY A 1001 18.69 -12.89 17.75
C GLY A 1001 19.36 -14.26 17.82
N LEU A 1002 20.67 -14.24 18.05
CA LEU A 1002 21.49 -15.39 18.35
C LEU A 1002 22.16 -15.15 19.70
N ALA A 1003 22.05 -16.13 20.60
CA ALA A 1003 22.86 -16.19 21.81
C ALA A 1003 23.82 -17.37 21.70
N THR A 1004 25.07 -17.15 22.06
CA THR A 1004 26.11 -18.19 22.10
C THR A 1004 26.70 -18.24 23.51
N VAL A 1005 26.87 -19.44 24.06
CA VAL A 1005 27.59 -19.62 25.33
C VAL A 1005 29.08 -19.54 25.05
N VAL A 1006 29.75 -18.56 25.64
CA VAL A 1006 31.19 -18.32 25.49
C VAL A 1006 31.90 -18.44 26.84
N GLN A 1007 33.19 -18.75 26.79
CA GLN A 1007 34.07 -18.65 27.95
C GLN A 1007 34.62 -17.23 28.02
N ASP A 1008 34.31 -16.51 29.09
CA ASP A 1008 34.74 -15.12 29.27
C ASP A 1008 36.24 -15.03 29.59
N PRO A 1009 37.08 -14.41 28.76
CA PRO A 1009 38.53 -14.37 28.97
C PRO A 1009 38.99 -13.44 30.12
N LEU A 1010 38.09 -12.62 30.68
CA LEU A 1010 38.38 -11.76 31.83
C LEU A 1010 38.04 -12.43 33.16
N SER A 1011 36.84 -13.01 33.27
CA SER A 1011 36.40 -13.68 34.51
C SER A 1011 36.69 -15.19 34.56
N ASN A 1012 36.98 -15.81 33.42
CA ASN A 1012 37.03 -17.26 33.24
C ASN A 1012 35.70 -17.95 33.65
N GLU A 1013 34.57 -17.30 33.40
CA GLU A 1013 33.22 -17.83 33.62
C GLU A 1013 32.50 -18.07 32.28
N ARG A 1014 31.51 -18.97 32.29
CA ARG A 1014 30.60 -19.13 31.13
C ARG A 1014 29.60 -17.99 31.13
N ARG A 1015 29.42 -17.35 29.98
CA ARG A 1015 28.41 -16.31 29.79
C ARG A 1015 27.73 -16.38 28.43
N PHE A 1016 26.57 -15.73 28.31
CA PHE A 1016 25.96 -15.48 27.01
C PHE A 1016 26.65 -14.34 26.28
N ASP A 1017 26.91 -14.54 25.00
CA ASP A 1017 27.19 -13.51 24.01
C ASP A 1017 25.97 -13.36 23.10
N ILE A 1018 25.41 -12.15 22.98
CA ILE A 1018 24.10 -11.93 22.36
C ILE A 1018 24.22 -10.96 21.18
N GLN A 1019 23.69 -11.40 20.03
CA GLN A 1019 23.56 -10.62 18.81
C GLN A 1019 22.08 -10.57 18.40
N TYR A 1020 21.63 -9.41 17.96
CA TYR A 1020 20.26 -9.15 17.55
C TYR A 1020 20.17 -9.01 16.04
N TYR A 1021 19.24 -9.72 15.42
CA TYR A 1021 18.89 -9.57 14.01
C TYR A 1021 17.67 -8.66 13.91
N GLN A 1022 17.93 -7.36 13.88
CA GLN A 1022 16.90 -6.33 13.96
C GLN A 1022 16.29 -6.06 12.58
N VAL A 1023 15.12 -6.65 12.35
CA VAL A 1023 14.18 -6.19 11.32
C VAL A 1023 13.48 -4.95 11.88
N TYR A 1024 14.08 -3.78 11.64
CA TYR A 1024 13.70 -2.54 12.30
C TYR A 1024 13.50 -1.45 11.26
N THR A 1025 12.34 -0.82 11.26
CA THR A 1025 12.05 0.26 10.32
C THR A 1025 12.97 1.46 10.57
N HIS A 1026 13.16 2.26 9.53
CA HIS A 1026 13.82 3.56 9.64
C HIS A 1026 13.22 4.35 10.81
N ASN A 1027 14.10 4.95 11.61
CA ASN A 1027 13.74 5.63 12.87
C ASN A 1027 14.56 6.92 13.02
N SER A 1028 14.18 7.74 14.00
CA SER A 1028 14.87 8.98 14.30
C SER A 1028 16.16 8.76 15.10
N ASP A 1029 16.35 7.62 15.76
CA ASP A 1029 17.43 7.38 16.73
C ASP A 1029 18.75 6.94 16.08
N GLY A 1030 18.74 6.49 14.82
CA GLY A 1030 19.95 6.02 14.13
C GLY A 1030 20.30 4.56 14.42
N LEU A 1031 19.30 3.74 14.76
CA LEU A 1031 19.45 2.29 14.79
C LEU A 1031 19.13 1.71 13.41
N THR A 1032 20.12 1.08 12.78
CA THR A 1032 19.99 0.50 11.44
C THR A 1032 19.55 -0.96 11.48
N ALA A 1033 18.63 -1.36 10.60
CA ALA A 1033 18.29 -2.77 10.41
C ALA A 1033 19.53 -3.60 10.05
N GLY A 1034 19.76 -4.70 10.76
CA GLY A 1034 20.96 -5.51 10.56
C GLY A 1034 21.24 -6.43 11.74
N THR A 1035 22.48 -6.91 11.79
CA THR A 1035 23.00 -7.66 12.95
C THR A 1035 23.67 -6.67 13.90
N LEU A 1036 23.23 -6.61 15.15
CA LEU A 1036 23.76 -5.71 16.17
C LEU A 1036 24.18 -6.50 17.40
N HIS A 1037 25.40 -6.29 17.87
CA HIS A 1037 25.85 -6.87 19.14
C HIS A 1037 25.13 -6.19 20.32
N TRP A 1038 25.06 -6.85 21.49
CA TRP A 1038 24.53 -6.27 22.72
C TRP A 1038 25.05 -4.86 22.98
N CYS A 1039 26.36 -4.65 22.81
CA CYS A 1039 26.99 -3.36 23.10
C CYS A 1039 26.45 -2.21 22.25
N ARG A 1040 25.88 -2.49 21.06
CA ARG A 1040 25.27 -1.49 20.18
C ARG A 1040 23.76 -1.35 20.41
N TYR A 1041 23.04 -2.46 20.49
CA TYR A 1041 21.57 -2.42 20.52
C TYR A 1041 20.99 -2.17 21.91
N MET A 1042 21.57 -2.81 22.93
CA MET A 1042 21.09 -2.71 24.31
C MET A 1042 21.97 -1.75 25.11
N GLY A 1043 23.27 -2.03 25.18
CA GLY A 1043 24.18 -1.40 26.13
C GLY A 1043 24.65 0.00 25.77
N ASP A 1044 24.55 0.42 24.50
CA ASP A 1044 25.01 1.73 24.03
C ASP A 1044 24.30 2.84 24.83
N ARG A 1045 25.08 3.72 25.46
CA ARG A 1045 24.55 4.74 26.35
C ARG A 1045 23.75 5.81 25.62
N GLN A 1046 24.03 6.05 24.34
CA GLN A 1046 23.36 7.07 23.53
C GLN A 1046 22.31 6.48 22.58
N PHE A 1047 22.59 5.33 21.97
CA PHE A 1047 21.76 4.73 20.92
C PHE A 1047 21.00 3.48 21.39
N GLY A 1048 21.37 2.93 22.55
CA GLY A 1048 20.83 1.67 23.07
C GLY A 1048 19.62 1.84 23.99
N TRP A 1049 18.99 0.71 24.34
CA TRP A 1049 17.71 0.69 25.07
C TRP A 1049 17.80 0.35 26.56
N LEU A 1050 18.96 -0.11 27.08
CA LEU A 1050 19.09 -0.66 28.43
C LEU A 1050 18.57 0.27 29.55
N GLY A 1051 18.88 1.56 29.46
CA GLY A 1051 18.53 2.55 30.49
C GLY A 1051 17.11 3.08 30.38
N SER A 1052 16.46 2.98 29.21
CA SER A 1052 15.21 3.68 28.92
C SER A 1052 14.01 2.75 28.74
N ARG A 1053 14.20 1.49 28.34
CA ARG A 1053 13.10 0.53 28.08
C ARG A 1053 13.18 -0.73 28.94
N PRO A 1054 12.03 -1.33 29.32
CA PRO A 1054 12.01 -2.70 29.81
C PRO A 1054 12.12 -3.69 28.65
N VAL A 1055 12.92 -4.74 28.81
CA VAL A 1055 13.20 -5.76 27.80
C VAL A 1055 13.08 -7.16 28.40
N CYS A 1056 12.60 -8.10 27.60
CA CYS A 1056 12.60 -9.54 27.89
C CYS A 1056 13.17 -10.29 26.68
N ASP A 1057 14.36 -10.85 26.85
CA ASP A 1057 15.03 -11.72 25.90
C ASP A 1057 14.82 -13.19 26.30
N ILE A 1058 14.30 -14.00 25.38
CA ILE A 1058 14.04 -15.42 25.60
C ILE A 1058 14.96 -16.25 24.71
N LEU A 1059 15.91 -16.96 25.32
CA LEU A 1059 16.95 -17.74 24.67
C LEU A 1059 16.49 -19.20 24.59
N ILE A 1060 16.17 -19.67 23.38
CA ILE A 1060 15.65 -21.02 23.16
C ILE A 1060 16.79 -21.93 22.67
N LYS A 1061 17.24 -22.83 23.54
CA LYS A 1061 18.06 -23.98 23.15
C LYS A 1061 17.16 -25.15 22.82
N PHE A 1062 17.14 -25.51 21.54
CA PHE A 1062 16.39 -26.64 21.04
C PHE A 1062 17.27 -27.38 20.04
N GLU A 1063 17.85 -28.48 20.49
CA GLU A 1063 18.89 -29.21 19.77
C GLU A 1063 18.52 -29.52 18.30
N PRO A 1064 17.29 -29.93 17.94
CA PRO A 1064 16.93 -30.14 16.53
C PRO A 1064 16.99 -28.89 15.65
N LEU A 1065 17.01 -27.70 16.23
CA LEU A 1065 17.16 -26.42 15.53
C LEU A 1065 18.60 -25.91 15.57
N THR A 1066 19.25 -26.04 16.74
CA THR A 1066 20.56 -25.43 17.04
C THR A 1066 21.74 -26.35 16.74
N GLY A 1067 21.51 -27.66 16.65
CA GLY A 1067 22.50 -28.67 16.32
C GLY A 1067 22.83 -28.76 14.82
N TYR A 1068 23.86 -29.55 14.52
CA TYR A 1068 24.30 -29.84 13.15
C TYR A 1068 23.87 -31.25 12.75
N PHE A 1069 23.36 -31.39 11.54
CA PHE A 1069 23.08 -32.64 10.86
C PHE A 1069 24.19 -32.88 9.85
N ASP A 1070 24.87 -34.01 9.91
CA ASP A 1070 25.82 -34.41 8.87
C ASP A 1070 25.10 -35.26 7.83
N ILE A 1071 24.89 -34.70 6.63
CA ILE A 1071 24.29 -35.44 5.51
C ILE A 1071 25.36 -35.53 4.42
N ASN A 1072 25.94 -36.73 4.24
CA ASN A 1072 27.00 -37.02 3.26
C ASN A 1072 28.25 -36.12 3.39
N ASN A 1073 28.80 -35.96 4.60
CA ASN A 1073 29.94 -35.09 4.92
C ASN A 1073 29.67 -33.59 4.70
N VAL A 1074 28.40 -33.18 4.66
CA VAL A 1074 27.99 -31.77 4.59
C VAL A 1074 27.19 -31.44 5.84
N GLN A 1075 27.79 -30.66 6.73
CA GLN A 1075 27.12 -30.18 7.93
C GLN A 1075 26.03 -29.14 7.60
N ARG A 1076 24.82 -29.39 8.08
CA ARG A 1076 23.64 -28.53 7.94
C ARG A 1076 23.12 -28.16 9.33
N CYS A 1077 22.80 -26.90 9.58
CA CYS A 1077 22.18 -26.46 10.83
C CYS A 1077 20.94 -25.64 10.52
N GLY A 1078 19.80 -25.99 11.13
CA GLY A 1078 18.53 -25.29 10.87
C GLY A 1078 18.58 -23.81 11.25
N LEU A 1079 19.24 -23.49 12.36
CA LEU A 1079 19.46 -22.11 12.79
C LEU A 1079 20.21 -21.29 11.73
N ASN A 1080 21.24 -21.83 11.07
CA ASN A 1080 22.00 -21.09 10.04
C ASN A 1080 21.12 -20.69 8.84
N TYR A 1081 20.18 -21.54 8.41
CA TYR A 1081 19.23 -21.17 7.35
C TYR A 1081 18.31 -20.03 7.76
N ILE A 1082 17.89 -20.02 9.02
CA ILE A 1082 17.07 -18.94 9.59
C ILE A 1082 17.87 -17.63 9.69
N LEU A 1083 19.10 -17.68 10.19
CA LEU A 1083 19.94 -16.48 10.32
C LEU A 1083 20.22 -15.82 8.96
N LYS A 1084 20.48 -16.62 7.91
CA LYS A 1084 20.62 -16.09 6.53
C LYS A 1084 19.36 -15.38 6.05
N GLN A 1085 18.17 -15.89 6.38
CA GLN A 1085 16.91 -15.24 6.03
C GLN A 1085 16.66 -13.96 6.83
N PHE A 1086 17.13 -13.91 8.08
CA PHE A 1086 17.13 -12.65 8.83
C PHE A 1086 18.08 -11.62 8.21
N GLU A 1087 19.30 -12.01 7.83
CA GLU A 1087 20.24 -11.12 7.14
C GLU A 1087 19.63 -10.54 5.86
N ALA A 1088 19.06 -11.40 5.03
CA ALA A 1088 18.34 -11.00 3.82
C ALA A 1088 17.19 -10.01 4.13
N MET A 1089 16.35 -10.30 5.12
CA MET A 1089 15.24 -9.42 5.51
C MET A 1089 15.74 -8.06 6.03
N THR A 1090 16.82 -8.04 6.81
CA THR A 1090 17.39 -6.78 7.31
C THR A 1090 17.98 -5.92 6.19
N ALA A 1091 18.66 -6.51 5.20
CA ALA A 1091 19.16 -5.79 4.03
C ALA A 1091 18.03 -5.13 3.24
N ARG A 1092 16.94 -5.85 3.04
CA ARG A 1092 15.73 -5.36 2.37
C ARG A 1092 15.09 -4.18 3.11
N TYR A 1093 15.00 -4.27 4.44
CA TYR A 1093 14.50 -3.19 5.30
C TYR A 1093 15.36 -1.92 5.24
N ARG A 1094 16.68 -2.04 5.04
CA ARG A 1094 17.59 -0.87 4.93
C ARG A 1094 17.29 -0.01 3.70
N ILE A 1095 16.78 -0.59 2.61
CA ILE A 1095 16.50 0.14 1.36
C ILE A 1095 15.03 0.13 0.94
N GLY A 1096 14.15 -0.48 1.74
CA GLY A 1096 12.73 -0.60 1.43
C GLY A 1096 12.42 -1.33 0.13
N ASP A 1097 13.17 -2.38 -0.20
CA ASP A 1097 13.14 -3.06 -1.51
C ASP A 1097 13.29 -2.09 -2.68
N GLY A 1098 14.22 -1.15 -2.56
CA GLY A 1098 14.51 -0.15 -3.59
C GLY A 1098 13.67 1.12 -3.50
N THR A 1099 12.68 1.21 -2.60
CA THR A 1099 11.85 2.41 -2.46
C THR A 1099 12.44 3.49 -1.52
N GLY A 1100 13.58 3.21 -0.90
CA GLY A 1100 14.30 4.12 0.00
C GLY A 1100 13.80 4.14 1.45
N ALA A 1101 12.67 3.50 1.77
CA ALA A 1101 12.13 3.50 3.12
C ALA A 1101 11.24 2.28 3.43
N THR A 1102 11.09 1.98 4.72
CA THR A 1102 10.14 0.97 5.23
C THR A 1102 9.37 1.55 6.39
N TYR A 1103 8.05 1.37 6.39
CA TYR A 1103 7.14 1.96 7.37
C TYR A 1103 6.33 0.90 8.11
N VAL A 1104 5.95 1.19 9.35
CA VAL A 1104 5.11 0.29 10.15
C VAL A 1104 3.63 0.44 9.77
N GLY A 1105 2.99 -0.68 9.42
CA GLY A 1105 1.56 -0.82 9.20
C GLY A 1105 0.97 -2.12 9.82
N PRO A 1106 -0.36 -2.31 9.79
CA PRO A 1106 -1.06 -3.48 10.30
C PRO A 1106 -0.90 -4.70 9.37
N ALA A 1107 -0.41 -4.49 8.15
CA ALA A 1107 -0.05 -5.56 7.22
C ALA A 1107 1.46 -5.83 7.16
N ASN A 1108 2.30 -4.82 7.36
CA ASN A 1108 3.75 -4.95 7.33
C ASN A 1108 4.31 -4.29 8.59
N ASN A 1109 4.75 -5.10 9.56
CA ASN A 1109 5.44 -4.61 10.74
C ASN A 1109 6.59 -5.55 11.10
N CYS A 1110 7.52 -5.02 11.89
CA CYS A 1110 8.74 -5.69 12.33
C CYS A 1110 8.47 -7.10 12.88
N SER A 1111 7.38 -7.27 13.66
CA SER A 1111 7.01 -8.55 14.25
C SER A 1111 6.55 -9.57 13.19
N GLN A 1112 5.65 -9.17 12.30
CA GLN A 1112 5.17 -10.02 11.20
C GLN A 1112 6.31 -10.46 10.29
N ASP A 1113 7.17 -9.53 9.88
CA ASP A 1113 8.21 -9.81 8.89
C ASP A 1113 9.38 -10.60 9.49
N SER A 1114 9.72 -10.36 10.76
CA SER A 1114 10.62 -11.22 11.54
C SER A 1114 10.10 -12.67 11.56
N ASN A 1115 8.82 -12.87 11.89
CA ASN A 1115 8.23 -14.22 11.95
C ASN A 1115 8.17 -14.86 10.55
N GLN A 1116 7.94 -14.09 9.50
CA GLN A 1116 7.99 -14.59 8.13
C GLN A 1116 9.39 -15.09 7.77
N ALA A 1117 10.43 -14.29 8.02
CA ALA A 1117 11.83 -14.67 7.77
C ALA A 1117 12.22 -15.99 8.48
N LEU A 1118 11.74 -16.20 9.71
CA LEU A 1118 11.89 -17.50 10.39
C LEU A 1118 11.24 -18.64 9.58
N PHE A 1119 10.01 -18.46 9.10
CA PHE A 1119 9.33 -19.47 8.30
C PHE A 1119 10.01 -19.75 6.95
N ALA A 1120 10.59 -18.74 6.28
CA ALA A 1120 11.44 -18.98 5.10
C ALA A 1120 12.62 -19.86 5.47
N GLY A 1121 13.33 -19.55 6.55
CA GLY A 1121 14.51 -20.28 6.97
C GLY A 1121 14.23 -21.76 7.14
N ILE A 1122 13.11 -22.07 7.82
CA ILE A 1122 12.73 -23.47 8.02
C ILE A 1122 12.27 -24.14 6.72
N ARG A 1123 11.53 -23.46 5.83
CA ARG A 1123 11.14 -24.02 4.52
C ARG A 1123 12.35 -24.27 3.61
N SER A 1124 13.33 -23.36 3.60
CA SER A 1124 14.56 -23.51 2.83
C SER A 1124 15.36 -24.73 3.27
N LEU A 1125 15.37 -25.02 4.58
CA LEU A 1125 15.92 -26.28 5.09
C LEU A 1125 15.14 -27.50 4.57
N SER A 1126 13.80 -27.50 4.68
CA SER A 1126 12.96 -28.61 4.20
C SER A 1126 13.20 -28.89 2.71
N ARG A 1127 13.20 -27.86 1.86
CA ARG A 1127 13.47 -28.00 0.41
C ARG A 1127 14.87 -28.50 0.12
N ALA A 1128 15.89 -27.99 0.82
CA ALA A 1128 17.26 -28.44 0.66
C ALA A 1128 17.41 -29.94 0.98
N MET A 1129 16.57 -30.46 1.89
CA MET A 1129 16.53 -31.88 2.23
C MET A 1129 15.65 -32.70 1.27
N GLU A 1130 14.52 -32.17 0.81
CA GLU A 1130 13.63 -32.80 -0.18
C GLU A 1130 14.29 -32.97 -1.55
N ASN A 1131 15.08 -31.98 -2.01
CA ASN A 1131 15.81 -32.07 -3.27
C ASN A 1131 16.85 -33.21 -3.29
N ASN A 1132 17.15 -33.81 -2.14
CA ASN A 1132 18.04 -34.96 -1.97
C ASN A 1132 17.28 -36.21 -1.47
N GLN A 1133 16.00 -36.36 -1.84
CA GLN A 1133 15.08 -37.39 -1.31
C GLN A 1133 15.63 -38.84 -1.26
N PRO A 1134 16.33 -39.35 -2.30
CA PRO A 1134 16.87 -40.71 -2.26
C PRO A 1134 17.97 -40.87 -1.20
N LEU A 1135 18.82 -39.84 -1.06
CA LEU A 1135 19.93 -39.78 -0.09
C LEU A 1135 19.42 -39.53 1.33
N LEU A 1136 18.31 -38.80 1.48
CA LEU A 1136 17.68 -38.58 2.78
C LEU A 1136 17.12 -39.89 3.35
N GLN A 1137 16.52 -40.74 2.52
CA GLN A 1137 15.99 -42.03 2.98
C GLN A 1137 17.09 -43.01 3.41
N SER A 1138 18.21 -43.07 2.69
CA SER A 1138 19.37 -43.87 3.11
C SER A 1138 19.99 -43.32 4.39
N TRP A 1139 20.17 -42.00 4.50
CA TRP A 1139 20.69 -41.36 5.71
C TRP A 1139 19.81 -41.56 6.94
N LEU A 1140 18.48 -41.46 6.80
CA LEU A 1140 17.54 -41.73 7.90
C LEU A 1140 17.59 -43.19 8.38
N ALA A 1141 17.99 -44.13 7.53
CA ALA A 1141 18.17 -45.53 7.89
C ALA A 1141 19.53 -45.79 8.55
N GLU A 1142 20.57 -45.06 8.15
CA GLU A 1142 21.95 -45.17 8.66
C GLU A 1142 22.16 -44.44 10.00
N ASP A 1143 21.45 -43.33 10.24
CA ASP A 1143 21.51 -42.55 11.49
C ASP A 1143 20.11 -42.27 12.08
N PRO A 1144 19.55 -43.22 12.85
CA PRO A 1144 18.21 -43.09 13.43
C PRO A 1144 18.07 -41.94 14.44
N GLN A 1145 19.17 -41.51 15.07
CA GLN A 1145 19.16 -40.48 16.11
C GLN A 1145 18.97 -39.09 15.48
N HIS A 1146 19.78 -38.73 14.49
CA HIS A 1146 19.63 -37.48 13.76
C HIS A 1146 18.33 -37.46 12.93
N GLY A 1147 17.87 -38.62 12.46
CA GLY A 1147 16.57 -38.74 11.82
C GLY A 1147 15.39 -38.40 12.73
N GLN A 1148 15.42 -38.81 14.01
CA GLN A 1148 14.39 -38.42 14.98
C GLN A 1148 14.41 -36.92 15.29
N GLN A 1149 15.59 -36.30 15.38
CA GLN A 1149 15.72 -34.87 15.59
C GLN A 1149 15.12 -34.10 14.41
N TYR A 1150 15.44 -34.49 13.17
CA TYR A 1150 14.85 -33.89 11.98
C TYR A 1150 13.31 -33.97 11.97
N GLN A 1151 12.74 -35.13 12.30
CA GLN A 1151 11.29 -35.28 12.42
C GLN A 1151 10.68 -34.38 13.51
N ARG A 1152 11.38 -34.19 14.64
CA ARG A 1152 10.93 -33.27 15.70
C ARG A 1152 10.94 -31.82 15.20
N LEU A 1153 11.95 -31.41 14.44
CA LEU A 1153 12.02 -30.08 13.84
C LEU A 1153 10.84 -29.82 12.90
N LEU A 1154 10.51 -30.77 12.01
CA LEU A 1154 9.36 -30.66 11.11
C LEU A 1154 8.01 -30.55 11.87
N ARG A 1155 7.85 -31.30 12.97
CA ARG A 1155 6.63 -31.19 13.80
C ARG A 1155 6.52 -29.83 14.49
N VAL A 1156 7.63 -29.29 14.98
CA VAL A 1156 7.65 -27.94 15.56
C VAL A 1156 7.29 -26.91 14.49
N GLN A 1157 7.88 -27.01 13.30
CA GLN A 1157 7.57 -26.15 12.16
C GLN A 1157 6.07 -26.15 11.82
N GLU A 1158 5.48 -27.32 11.61
CA GLU A 1158 4.06 -27.44 11.28
C GLU A 1158 3.18 -26.82 12.37
N LYS A 1159 3.55 -27.03 13.64
CA LYS A 1159 2.81 -26.48 14.77
C LYS A 1159 2.93 -24.97 14.89
N LEU A 1160 4.11 -24.41 14.63
CA LEU A 1160 4.33 -22.97 14.61
C LEU A 1160 3.51 -22.32 13.50
N ILE A 1161 3.54 -22.85 12.28
CA ILE A 1161 2.75 -22.37 11.15
C ILE A 1161 1.24 -22.42 11.50
N GLN A 1162 0.76 -23.56 12.01
CA GLN A 1162 -0.65 -23.72 12.39
C GLN A 1162 -1.10 -22.70 13.47
N ARG A 1163 -0.21 -22.37 14.43
CA ARG A 1163 -0.55 -21.48 15.55
C ARG A 1163 -0.47 -20.01 15.17
N LEU A 1164 0.56 -19.62 14.43
CA LEU A 1164 0.87 -18.22 14.09
C LEU A 1164 0.16 -17.76 12.81
N GLN A 1165 -0.20 -18.68 11.89
CA GLN A 1165 -0.95 -18.41 10.67
C GLN A 1165 -2.22 -19.29 10.59
N PRO A 1166 -3.23 -19.06 11.45
CA PRO A 1166 -4.39 -19.95 11.59
C PRO A 1166 -5.25 -20.09 10.34
N LEU A 1167 -5.24 -19.10 9.44
CA LEU A 1167 -6.03 -19.09 8.20
C LEU A 1167 -5.28 -19.64 6.98
N ARG A 1168 -4.06 -20.18 7.16
CA ARG A 1168 -3.28 -21.01 6.20
C ARG A 1168 -3.12 -20.49 4.76
N SER A 1169 -3.39 -19.22 4.46
CA SER A 1169 -3.03 -18.63 3.16
C SER A 1169 -1.55 -18.28 3.16
N PRO A 1170 -0.69 -18.95 2.36
CA PRO A 1170 0.62 -18.40 2.03
C PRO A 1170 0.37 -17.04 1.37
N ARG A 1171 1.05 -16.01 1.85
CA ARG A 1171 1.19 -14.75 1.12
C ARG A 1171 1.79 -15.10 -0.26
N GLN A 1172 1.02 -14.98 -1.33
CA GLN A 1172 1.46 -15.29 -2.71
C GLN A 1172 2.62 -14.39 -3.16
N ASP A 1173 2.68 -13.16 -2.62
CA ASP A 1173 3.74 -12.16 -2.76
C ASP A 1173 5.13 -12.67 -2.32
N TRP A 1174 5.18 -13.68 -1.46
CA TRP A 1174 6.43 -14.32 -1.03
C TRP A 1174 6.97 -15.37 -2.01
N GLU A 1175 6.10 -15.99 -2.80
CA GLU A 1175 6.50 -16.96 -3.83
C GLU A 1175 6.97 -16.27 -5.12
N SER A 1176 6.49 -15.05 -5.39
CA SER A 1176 6.86 -14.25 -6.56
C SER A 1176 8.01 -13.28 -6.33
N ASN A 1177 8.51 -13.13 -5.09
CA ASN A 1177 9.55 -12.15 -4.73
C ASN A 1177 9.16 -10.69 -5.05
N GLU A 1178 7.87 -10.40 -5.19
CA GLU A 1178 7.32 -9.07 -5.47
C GLU A 1178 6.95 -8.38 -4.16
N PHE A 1179 7.84 -7.54 -3.63
CA PHE A 1179 7.57 -6.83 -2.39
C PHE A 1179 7.61 -5.31 -2.56
N ASN A 1180 6.58 -4.69 -2.01
CA ASN A 1180 6.36 -3.26 -1.90
C ASN A 1180 6.49 -2.84 -0.42
N LEU A 1181 7.66 -3.05 0.21
CA LEU A 1181 7.94 -2.65 1.61
C LEU A 1181 7.83 -1.12 1.84
N GLY A 1182 7.89 -0.33 0.77
CA GLY A 1182 7.67 1.11 0.77
C GLY A 1182 6.21 1.57 0.74
N THR A 1183 5.23 0.67 0.69
CA THR A 1183 3.81 1.07 0.66
C THR A 1183 3.26 1.32 2.05
N THR A 1184 2.59 2.46 2.20
CA THR A 1184 1.95 2.84 3.46
C THR A 1184 0.62 2.11 3.61
N LEU A 1185 0.14 2.06 4.86
CA LEU A 1185 -1.23 1.63 5.23
C LEU A 1185 -2.33 2.17 4.29
N GLU A 1186 -2.12 3.39 3.81
CA GLU A 1186 -3.07 4.18 3.04
C GLU A 1186 -3.17 3.72 1.57
N ASP A 1187 -2.26 2.86 1.08
CA ASP A 1187 -2.16 2.47 -0.34
C ASP A 1187 -3.06 1.29 -0.72
N ASP A 1188 -3.28 0.31 0.17
CA ASP A 1188 -4.23 -0.80 -0.04
C ASP A 1188 -4.93 -1.24 1.26
N PRO A 1189 -5.83 -0.41 1.82
CA PRO A 1189 -6.35 -0.58 3.18
C PRO A 1189 -7.18 -1.85 3.38
N LEU A 1190 -7.89 -2.34 2.35
CA LEU A 1190 -8.71 -3.55 2.47
C LEU A 1190 -7.84 -4.81 2.43
N ARG A 1191 -6.92 -4.94 1.47
CA ARG A 1191 -5.97 -6.07 1.45
C ARG A 1191 -5.12 -6.09 2.73
N ASN A 1192 -4.64 -4.93 3.16
CA ASN A 1192 -3.83 -4.80 4.37
C ASN A 1192 -4.61 -5.14 5.64
N LEU A 1193 -5.89 -4.75 5.73
CA LEU A 1193 -6.77 -5.14 6.83
C LEU A 1193 -7.04 -6.65 6.85
N TRP A 1194 -7.39 -7.25 5.71
CA TRP A 1194 -7.61 -8.70 5.61
C TRP A 1194 -6.35 -9.50 5.94
N THR A 1195 -5.20 -9.02 5.50
CA THR A 1195 -3.91 -9.66 5.77
C THR A 1195 -3.51 -9.52 7.24
N GLY A 1196 -3.79 -8.36 7.85
CA GLY A 1196 -3.62 -8.15 9.28
C GLY A 1196 -4.55 -9.04 10.12
N LEU A 1197 -5.81 -9.20 9.72
CA LEU A 1197 -6.76 -10.13 10.35
C LEU A 1197 -6.33 -11.60 10.18
N GLY A 1198 -5.78 -11.96 9.02
CA GLY A 1198 -5.25 -13.29 8.70
C GLY A 1198 -4.08 -13.74 9.57
N SER A 1199 -3.33 -12.78 10.12
CA SER A 1199 -2.09 -12.99 10.87
C SER A 1199 -2.07 -12.25 12.22
N TRP A 1200 -3.24 -12.01 12.83
CA TRP A 1200 -3.36 -11.17 14.04
C TRP A 1200 -2.45 -11.59 15.22
N ARG A 1201 -2.05 -12.87 15.29
CA ARG A 1201 -1.14 -13.38 16.33
C ARG A 1201 0.32 -12.98 16.14
N THR A 1202 0.74 -12.62 14.93
CA THR A 1202 2.09 -12.13 14.62
C THR A 1202 2.17 -10.60 14.58
N ILE A 1203 1.02 -9.89 14.59
CA ILE A 1203 0.99 -8.43 14.75
C ILE A 1203 1.43 -7.99 16.14
N LEU A 1204 1.00 -8.71 17.18
CA LEU A 1204 1.28 -8.36 18.57
C LEU A 1204 2.65 -8.94 19.00
N PRO A 1205 3.68 -8.10 19.23
CA PRO A 1205 5.04 -8.54 19.56
C PRO A 1205 5.11 -9.57 20.68
N ARG A 1206 4.52 -9.25 21.85
CA ARG A 1206 4.50 -10.13 23.02
C ARG A 1206 3.73 -11.41 22.77
N LYS A 1207 2.59 -11.34 22.05
CA LYS A 1207 1.79 -12.53 21.75
C LYS A 1207 2.52 -13.51 20.83
N ALA A 1208 3.25 -12.98 19.84
CA ALA A 1208 4.06 -13.77 18.93
C ALA A 1208 5.17 -14.51 19.71
N SER A 1209 5.90 -13.78 20.55
CA SER A 1209 6.94 -14.35 21.43
C SER A 1209 6.40 -15.45 22.36
N ASP A 1210 5.32 -15.15 23.10
CA ASP A 1210 4.67 -16.10 24.01
C ASP A 1210 4.21 -17.38 23.27
N THR A 1211 3.65 -17.23 22.07
CA THR A 1211 3.18 -18.37 21.27
C THR A 1211 4.33 -19.23 20.77
N MET A 1212 5.43 -18.60 20.33
CA MET A 1212 6.63 -19.27 19.85
C MET A 1212 7.25 -20.15 20.93
N VAL A 1213 7.56 -19.55 22.09
CA VAL A 1213 8.19 -20.24 23.20
C VAL A 1213 7.30 -21.33 23.79
N GLN A 1214 5.98 -21.15 23.80
CA GLN A 1214 5.03 -22.18 24.22
C GLN A 1214 5.17 -23.46 23.40
N VAL A 1215 5.34 -23.33 22.08
CA VAL A 1215 5.52 -24.48 21.20
C VAL A 1215 6.84 -25.15 21.50
N PHE A 1216 7.96 -24.42 21.53
CA PHE A 1216 9.27 -25.00 21.84
C PHE A 1216 9.32 -25.72 23.19
N LEU A 1217 8.78 -25.12 24.26
CA LEU A 1217 8.69 -25.75 25.59
C LEU A 1217 7.90 -27.05 25.56
N LYS A 1218 6.83 -27.13 24.76
CA LYS A 1218 6.02 -28.36 24.62
C LYS A 1218 6.82 -29.51 23.98
N TYR A 1219 7.78 -29.21 23.12
CA TYR A 1219 8.65 -30.19 22.48
C TYR A 1219 9.99 -30.40 23.22
N GLY A 1220 10.09 -29.92 24.46
CA GLY A 1220 11.21 -30.22 25.36
C GLY A 1220 12.39 -29.25 25.27
N ALA A 1221 12.21 -28.05 24.69
CA ALA A 1221 13.27 -27.04 24.67
C ALA A 1221 13.67 -26.58 26.09
N SER A 1222 14.93 -26.17 26.21
CA SER A 1222 15.50 -25.49 27.37
C SER A 1222 15.53 -23.98 27.06
N VAL A 1223 14.94 -23.16 27.93
CA VAL A 1223 14.68 -21.75 27.65
C VAL A 1223 15.22 -20.87 28.76
N TRP A 1224 16.14 -19.97 28.44
CA TRP A 1224 16.61 -18.95 29.40
C TRP A 1224 15.85 -17.65 29.18
N VAL A 1225 15.34 -17.03 30.24
CA VAL A 1225 14.61 -15.75 30.18
C VAL A 1225 15.43 -14.69 30.89
N LEU A 1226 15.85 -13.67 30.15
CA LEU A 1226 16.64 -12.53 30.61
C LEU A 1226 15.77 -11.27 30.56
N ARG A 1227 15.58 -10.62 31.71
CA ARG A 1227 14.78 -9.39 31.81
C ARG A 1227 15.64 -8.24 32.30
N THR A 1228 15.47 -7.07 31.71
CA THR A 1228 16.02 -5.80 32.19
C THR A 1228 14.90 -4.77 32.29
N ASN A 1229 14.81 -3.99 33.38
CA ASN A 1229 13.82 -2.92 33.51
C ASN A 1229 14.52 -1.59 33.79
N GLN A 1230 14.91 -0.84 32.74
CA GLN A 1230 15.57 0.48 32.88
C GLN A 1230 16.77 0.42 33.84
N VAL A 1231 17.83 -0.24 33.39
CA VAL A 1231 18.99 -0.63 34.19
C VAL A 1231 20.20 0.25 33.85
N GLY A 1232 21.04 0.54 34.85
CA GLY A 1232 22.17 1.46 34.75
C GLY A 1232 22.09 2.47 35.89
N GLY A 1233 22.32 3.75 35.59
CA GLY A 1233 21.98 4.82 36.50
C GLY A 1233 20.47 5.04 36.59
N TYR A 1234 20.04 5.75 37.64
CA TYR A 1234 18.63 5.96 37.96
C TYR A 1234 18.09 7.29 37.41
N ASP A 1235 17.02 7.23 36.59
CA ASP A 1235 16.27 8.41 36.14
C ASP A 1235 14.86 8.39 36.74
N PRO A 1236 14.50 9.25 37.70
CA PRO A 1236 13.20 9.24 38.36
C PRO A 1236 12.02 9.65 37.45
N ASP A 1237 12.26 10.28 36.30
CA ASP A 1237 11.20 10.84 35.44
C ASP A 1237 10.60 9.84 34.44
N ILE A 1238 11.17 8.64 34.33
CA ILE A 1238 10.68 7.58 33.45
C ILE A 1238 10.23 6.36 34.24
N GLU A 1239 9.29 5.60 33.69
CA GLU A 1239 8.82 4.34 34.27
C GLU A 1239 8.68 3.26 33.19
N PRO A 1240 8.96 1.98 33.48
CA PRO A 1240 8.84 0.91 32.49
C PRO A 1240 7.37 0.51 32.25
N ILE A 1241 6.94 0.48 30.99
CA ILE A 1241 5.60 0.03 30.59
C ILE A 1241 5.69 -1.34 29.91
N SER A 1242 4.93 -2.32 30.38
CA SER A 1242 4.87 -3.65 29.74
C SER A 1242 4.16 -3.59 28.38
N PRO A 1243 4.63 -4.34 27.37
CA PRO A 1243 3.91 -4.47 26.11
C PRO A 1243 2.62 -5.31 26.31
N MET A 1244 1.59 -4.94 25.56
CA MET A 1244 0.27 -5.55 25.59
C MET A 1244 0.30 -6.99 25.05
N THR A 1245 -0.50 -7.87 25.65
CA THR A 1245 -0.82 -9.20 25.11
C THR A 1245 -2.29 -9.54 25.39
N LEU A 1246 -2.90 -10.36 24.52
CA LEU A 1246 -4.30 -10.82 24.59
C LEU A 1246 -4.45 -12.13 25.38
#